data_AF-A0A1M5RZM6-F1
#
_entry.id   AF-A0A1M5RZM6-F1
#
_cell.length_a   1.000
_cell.length_b   1.000
_cell.length_c   1.000
_cell.angle_alpha   90.00
_cell.angle_beta   90.00
_cell.angle_gamma   90.00
#
_symmetry.space_group_name_H-M   'P 1'
#
loop_
_entity.id
_entity.type
_entity.pdbx_description
1 polymer ?
#
loop_
_entity_poly.entity_id
_entity_poly.type
_entity_poly.pdbx_seq_one_letter_code
_entity_poly.pdbx_strand_id
1 'polypeptide(L)'
;MNIRLFRTGRHTRKKKIVSLMTAVAMLAGALSVVLFTTGQTASAAVEDFRPANWNMQGAQNSQDNKWQSGVRSLINSGHDVIALQEAGQVPNTAGRWDSQNNQMLPGPAHDFGTWFTSLRNGQGWTVQRYDWRPGGSRLGVWNIYFMQTDFGANRVNLAIVTRNRADRVNVARPAFTNANGQATSRPALGVRFGDTYFWTVHTLSGGGNDAPRLLANIQSASSTYHWAAMGDFNRQPATLPSLGANVHIYNTGQPTHYGGNGNNNELDYMVSSDDIVSFVPGTTDLGSDHRAVFYYTLRANADVQFTMPSDHNSTFAGNTSEDNKVAAWDVDTDGWPDVSWHLSQVPGTGVYTIMNNDTGECMDAEDSVLRDKSCSGSSWQKFFLDNGGSGLLNLLPYNRLTCVGEGTHGQDRETFLSTTVSCSDSKGRLKIRFDHDPGADGVPLGVGHVQVQSTFTVAADGSAQFQTVQAAINAVPTDGNPHTILINRGTYHEVISVPKTQTNLTIKGATGNAEDVNITYGNAHGTLKPDGTEYGTEGSATASFKAPNLRVESLTITNSFDPAAHSEISPYETQAVALAATGDRQVYTNVRIIGRQDTVLAKSPAATDQTRQYFRNVYIAGSIDFLFGNATAVFDRANIDLAAWPGGTIVAPNTDQAKKYGILITNSNIVSKAAANTFYLGRPWHNTTTAQPQTVIRDSSLPAAITTTQPWTNMTTDYSWQSARFFEYHNLGTGAGVNSNRPQLTDAQAGDYTASKYLAGTDGWNPIW
;
A
#
# COMPACT_ATOMS: atom_id res chain seq x y z
N MET A 1 2.59 -77.84 45.19
CA MET A 1 1.99 -78.68 44.13
C MET A 1 2.75 -78.42 42.83
N ASN A 2 3.48 -79.43 42.34
CA ASN A 2 4.13 -79.68 41.03
C ASN A 2 4.20 -78.53 39.99
N ILE A 3 5.34 -78.04 39.46
CA ILE A 3 6.45 -78.63 38.67
C ILE A 3 6.10 -78.96 37.18
N ARG A 4 6.64 -78.08 36.29
CA ARG A 4 7.29 -78.26 34.94
C ARG A 4 6.43 -78.49 33.68
N LEU A 5 6.82 -78.13 32.44
CA LEU A 5 7.89 -77.32 31.75
C LEU A 5 7.47 -77.29 30.24
N PHE A 6 7.74 -76.26 29.41
CA PHE A 6 8.95 -76.07 28.57
C PHE A 6 8.82 -74.72 27.79
N ARG A 7 9.76 -73.76 27.93
CA ARG A 7 10.77 -73.27 26.93
C ARG A 7 10.19 -72.91 25.56
N THR A 8 10.30 -71.67 25.08
CA THR A 8 11.50 -70.99 24.50
C THR A 8 11.38 -69.46 24.66
N GLY A 9 12.39 -68.60 24.73
CA GLY A 9 13.82 -68.70 24.46
C GLY A 9 14.56 -67.48 25.05
N ARG A 10 15.87 -67.67 25.20
CA ARG A 10 16.87 -66.79 25.82
C ARG A 10 17.36 -65.71 24.84
N HIS A 11 18.14 -64.78 25.41
CA HIS A 11 19.09 -63.83 24.79
C HIS A 11 18.46 -62.47 24.45
N THR A 12 18.95 -61.30 24.92
CA THR A 12 20.22 -60.93 25.57
C THR A 12 20.04 -59.48 26.09
N ARG A 13 20.01 -59.27 27.41
CA ARG A 13 20.33 -57.95 28.01
C ARG A 13 21.84 -57.91 28.24
N LYS A 14 22.46 -56.78 27.90
CA LYS A 14 23.90 -56.45 27.98
C LYS A 14 24.73 -56.81 26.74
N LYS A 15 24.58 -56.00 25.70
CA LYS A 15 25.70 -55.37 24.96
C LYS A 15 25.14 -54.20 24.15
N LYS A 16 25.72 -53.02 24.39
CA LYS A 16 25.64 -51.73 23.66
C LYS A 16 25.11 -50.56 24.49
N ILE A 17 26.03 -50.09 25.31
CA ILE A 17 26.22 -48.70 25.78
C ILE A 17 26.68 -47.77 24.62
N VAL A 18 26.50 -48.16 23.36
CA VAL A 18 26.78 -47.32 22.18
C VAL A 18 25.70 -47.60 21.14
N SER A 19 24.48 -47.08 21.37
CA SER A 19 23.43 -46.91 20.34
C SER A 19 22.18 -46.15 20.84
N LEU A 20 22.28 -45.29 21.86
CA LEU A 20 21.14 -44.52 22.37
C LEU A 20 21.43 -43.02 22.59
N MET A 21 22.42 -42.51 21.85
CA MET A 21 22.71 -41.06 21.72
C MET A 21 22.75 -40.61 20.25
N THR A 22 22.21 -41.40 19.32
CA THR A 22 22.17 -41.06 17.88
C THR A 22 20.78 -41.24 17.25
N ALA A 23 19.71 -41.26 18.05
CA ALA A 23 18.33 -41.35 17.57
C ALA A 23 17.39 -40.25 18.12
N VAL A 24 17.93 -39.26 18.84
CA VAL A 24 17.21 -38.03 19.25
C VAL A 24 17.64 -36.82 18.41
N ALA A 25 18.61 -37.00 17.50
CA ALA A 25 19.11 -35.96 16.59
C ALA A 25 18.64 -36.11 15.12
N MET A 26 17.68 -37.00 14.83
CA MET A 26 17.12 -37.19 13.47
C MET A 26 15.59 -37.12 13.37
N LEU A 27 14.91 -36.59 14.40
CA LEU A 27 13.47 -36.30 14.33
C LEU A 27 13.07 -34.91 14.85
N ALA A 28 14.06 -34.04 15.08
CA ALA A 28 13.89 -32.64 15.43
C ALA A 28 14.37 -31.68 14.31
N GLY A 29 14.61 -32.20 13.10
CA GLY A 29 15.17 -31.48 11.95
C GLY A 29 14.23 -31.31 10.76
N ALA A 30 12.92 -31.48 10.95
CA ALA A 30 11.93 -31.35 9.88
C ALA A 30 10.61 -30.76 10.40
N LEU A 31 10.66 -29.59 11.07
CA LEU A 31 9.46 -28.75 11.27
C LEU A 31 9.85 -27.34 11.76
N SER A 32 10.80 -26.68 11.11
CA SER A 32 11.12 -25.28 11.37
C SER A 32 11.78 -24.70 10.13
N VAL A 33 10.98 -24.05 9.29
CA VAL A 33 11.22 -22.79 8.54
C VAL A 33 10.08 -22.72 7.53
N VAL A 34 8.95 -22.18 7.99
CA VAL A 34 7.95 -21.56 7.11
C VAL A 34 7.59 -20.23 7.77
N LEU A 35 8.57 -19.32 7.80
CA LEU A 35 8.32 -17.90 8.00
C LEU A 35 7.84 -17.34 6.66
N PHE A 36 6.55 -17.50 6.36
CA PHE A 36 5.91 -16.65 5.35
C PHE A 36 5.40 -15.40 6.04
N THR A 37 6.17 -14.33 5.90
CA THR A 37 5.75 -12.95 6.07
C THR A 37 4.65 -12.64 5.05
N THR A 38 3.38 -12.61 5.45
CA THR A 38 2.31 -11.97 4.67
C THR A 38 2.00 -10.60 5.25
N GLY A 39 2.97 -9.68 5.13
CA GLY A 39 2.72 -8.25 5.31
C GLY A 39 1.78 -7.73 4.23
N GLN A 40 0.95 -6.77 4.59
CA GLN A 40 0.11 -6.03 3.65
C GLN A 40 0.95 -5.36 2.59
N THR A 41 0.42 -5.35 1.39
CA THR A 41 0.67 -4.24 0.48
C THR A 41 -0.58 -3.40 0.41
N ALA A 42 -0.47 -2.16 0.91
CA ALA A 42 -1.36 -1.07 0.55
C ALA A 42 -1.49 -1.00 -0.98
N SER A 43 -2.61 -0.46 -1.47
CA SER A 43 -2.71 -0.10 -2.89
C SER A 43 -1.62 0.93 -3.17
N ALA A 44 -0.58 0.52 -3.87
CA ALA A 44 0.55 1.36 -4.18
C ALA A 44 0.38 1.74 -5.64
N ALA A 45 0.11 3.02 -5.92
CA ALA A 45 0.07 3.54 -7.28
C ALA A 45 1.51 3.72 -7.79
N VAL A 46 1.70 3.96 -9.09
CA VAL A 46 3.07 4.09 -9.65
C VAL A 46 3.83 5.25 -8.97
N GLU A 47 3.15 6.34 -8.61
CA GLU A 47 3.69 7.53 -7.93
C GLU A 47 4.12 7.34 -6.46
N ASP A 48 3.80 6.19 -5.87
CA ASP A 48 4.25 5.81 -4.52
C ASP A 48 5.66 5.23 -4.50
N PHE A 49 6.18 4.90 -5.67
CA PHE A 49 7.54 4.42 -5.86
C PHE A 49 8.44 5.53 -6.41
N ARG A 50 9.74 5.28 -6.40
CA ARG A 50 10.76 6.10 -7.06
C ARG A 50 11.37 5.28 -8.19
N PRO A 51 10.63 5.05 -9.30
CA PRO A 51 11.09 4.17 -10.35
C PRO A 51 12.28 4.78 -11.11
N ALA A 52 13.12 3.90 -11.63
CA ALA A 52 14.17 4.25 -12.59
C ALA A 52 14.35 3.12 -13.60
N ASN A 53 14.89 3.44 -14.77
CA ASN A 53 15.34 2.44 -15.74
C ASN A 53 16.70 2.78 -16.30
N TRP A 54 17.43 1.75 -16.73
CA TRP A 54 18.72 1.92 -17.36
C TRP A 54 19.06 0.77 -18.29
N ASN A 55 19.36 1.10 -19.55
CA ASN A 55 20.04 0.20 -20.46
C ASN A 55 21.54 0.20 -20.15
N MET A 56 22.02 -0.94 -19.64
CA MET A 56 23.39 -1.14 -19.18
C MET A 56 24.37 -1.52 -20.30
N GLN A 57 24.02 -1.27 -21.56
CA GLN A 57 24.77 -1.62 -22.77
C GLN A 57 26.29 -1.71 -22.55
N GLY A 58 26.85 -2.90 -22.76
CA GLY A 58 28.26 -3.18 -22.46
C GLY A 58 28.49 -3.89 -21.12
N ALA A 59 27.45 -4.17 -20.35
CA ALA A 59 27.55 -5.10 -19.22
C ALA A 59 27.73 -6.55 -19.71
N GLN A 60 28.85 -7.19 -19.38
CA GLN A 60 29.19 -8.50 -19.98
C GLN A 60 29.33 -9.66 -18.99
N ASN A 61 29.69 -9.39 -17.72
CA ASN A 61 29.98 -10.46 -16.76
C ASN A 61 29.61 -10.06 -15.32
N SER A 62 29.71 -11.02 -14.40
CA SER A 62 29.30 -10.86 -13.00
C SER A 62 30.23 -9.97 -12.14
N GLN A 63 31.34 -9.49 -12.70
CA GLN A 63 32.26 -8.54 -12.06
C GLN A 63 32.11 -7.12 -12.60
N ASP A 64 31.13 -6.88 -13.48
CA ASP A 64 30.95 -5.58 -14.12
C ASP A 64 30.68 -4.48 -13.10
N ASN A 65 31.44 -3.39 -13.20
CA ASN A 65 31.32 -2.25 -12.31
C ASN A 65 29.93 -1.59 -12.41
N LYS A 66 29.21 -1.71 -13.54
CA LYS A 66 27.88 -1.11 -13.70
C LYS A 66 26.87 -1.55 -12.63
N TRP A 67 26.98 -2.80 -12.14
CA TRP A 67 26.19 -3.24 -10.98
C TRP A 67 26.67 -2.54 -9.69
N GLN A 68 27.96 -2.59 -9.40
CA GLN A 68 28.51 -2.12 -8.11
C GLN A 68 28.57 -0.61 -7.95
N SER A 69 28.71 0.15 -9.04
CA SER A 69 28.75 1.61 -9.05
C SER A 69 27.46 2.22 -9.60
N GLY A 70 27.01 1.80 -10.78
CA GLY A 70 25.85 2.37 -11.47
C GLY A 70 24.52 2.08 -10.75
N VAL A 71 24.13 0.81 -10.67
CA VAL A 71 22.88 0.40 -9.99
C VAL A 71 22.92 0.81 -8.50
N ARG A 72 24.09 0.70 -7.86
CA ARG A 72 24.27 1.21 -6.49
C ARG A 72 24.06 2.71 -6.38
N SER A 73 24.48 3.51 -7.37
CA SER A 73 24.25 4.96 -7.37
C SER A 73 22.76 5.27 -7.40
N LEU A 74 21.99 4.58 -8.24
CA LEU A 74 20.54 4.72 -8.29
C LEU A 74 19.89 4.36 -6.94
N ILE A 75 20.36 3.28 -6.31
CA ILE A 75 19.91 2.89 -4.96
C ILE A 75 20.22 3.99 -3.92
N ASN A 76 21.43 4.56 -3.95
CA ASN A 76 21.83 5.64 -3.03
C ASN A 76 21.01 6.92 -3.25
N SER A 77 20.61 7.20 -4.50
CA SER A 77 19.72 8.30 -4.87
C SER A 77 18.26 8.06 -4.45
N GLY A 78 17.97 6.91 -3.83
CA GLY A 78 16.67 6.61 -3.24
C GLY A 78 15.67 5.95 -4.20
N HIS A 79 16.10 5.43 -5.35
CA HIS A 79 15.26 4.66 -6.25
C HIS A 79 15.00 3.26 -5.69
N ASP A 80 13.74 2.85 -5.63
CA ASP A 80 13.29 1.63 -4.95
C ASP A 80 12.81 0.52 -5.90
N VAL A 81 12.57 0.86 -7.18
CA VAL A 81 12.29 -0.07 -8.28
C VAL A 81 13.10 0.34 -9.52
N ILE A 82 14.06 -0.49 -9.92
CA ILE A 82 14.99 -0.18 -11.01
C ILE A 82 14.88 -1.24 -12.11
N ALA A 83 14.39 -0.86 -13.29
CA ALA A 83 14.29 -1.72 -14.47
C ALA A 83 15.59 -1.67 -15.30
N LEU A 84 16.23 -2.82 -15.48
CA LEU A 84 17.52 -2.94 -16.15
C LEU A 84 17.38 -3.70 -17.46
N GLN A 85 17.92 -3.11 -18.53
CA GLN A 85 18.06 -3.71 -19.85
C GLN A 85 19.55 -3.96 -20.11
N GLU A 86 19.86 -4.97 -20.92
CA GLU A 86 21.24 -5.40 -21.13
C GLU A 86 22.01 -5.66 -19.83
N ALA A 87 21.33 -6.28 -18.86
CA ALA A 87 21.83 -6.44 -17.51
C ALA A 87 23.04 -7.39 -17.39
N GLY A 88 23.53 -7.94 -18.51
CA GLY A 88 24.67 -8.85 -18.54
C GLY A 88 24.41 -10.11 -17.71
N GLN A 89 25.32 -10.39 -16.80
CA GLN A 89 25.15 -11.42 -15.76
C GLN A 89 24.90 -10.78 -14.40
N VAL A 90 24.12 -11.49 -13.56
CA VAL A 90 23.93 -11.14 -12.15
C VAL A 90 25.28 -10.98 -11.45
N PRO A 91 25.48 -9.96 -10.59
CA PRO A 91 26.76 -9.74 -9.92
C PRO A 91 27.12 -10.91 -9.01
N ASN A 92 28.40 -11.27 -8.94
CA ASN A 92 28.89 -12.41 -8.15
C ASN A 92 28.66 -12.26 -6.63
N THR A 93 28.40 -11.03 -6.17
CA THR A 93 28.03 -10.71 -4.78
C THR A 93 26.56 -10.98 -4.46
N ALA A 94 25.74 -11.29 -5.47
CA ALA A 94 24.35 -11.67 -5.28
C ALA A 94 24.22 -13.19 -5.15
N GLY A 95 23.21 -13.62 -4.40
CA GLY A 95 23.08 -15.01 -3.97
C GLY A 95 21.83 -15.22 -3.14
N ARG A 96 21.93 -15.99 -2.06
CA ARG A 96 20.87 -16.14 -1.05
C ARG A 96 21.28 -15.49 0.25
N TRP A 97 20.36 -14.74 0.85
CA TRP A 97 20.58 -14.15 2.15
C TRP A 97 20.35 -15.17 3.27
N ASP A 98 21.40 -15.46 4.04
CA ASP A 98 21.32 -16.22 5.28
C ASP A 98 21.26 -15.24 6.45
N SER A 99 20.03 -14.96 6.92
CA SER A 99 19.78 -14.03 8.02
C SER A 99 20.30 -14.53 9.36
N GLN A 100 20.47 -15.85 9.55
CA GLN A 100 20.95 -16.42 10.81
C GLN A 100 22.46 -16.16 10.98
N ASN A 101 23.21 -16.26 9.89
CA ASN A 101 24.66 -16.06 9.90
C ASN A 101 25.11 -14.73 9.28
N ASN A 102 24.17 -13.85 8.89
CA ASN A 102 24.43 -12.53 8.31
C ASN A 102 25.38 -12.58 7.08
N GLN A 103 25.21 -13.58 6.22
CA GLN A 103 26.09 -13.84 5.07
C GLN A 103 25.33 -14.11 3.76
N MET A 104 26.02 -13.90 2.64
CA MET A 104 25.51 -14.25 1.30
C MET A 104 25.99 -15.65 0.90
N LEU A 105 25.06 -16.56 0.60
CA LEU A 105 25.34 -17.89 0.07
C LEU A 105 25.26 -17.90 -1.46
N PRO A 106 26.01 -18.76 -2.18
CA PRO A 106 25.96 -18.81 -3.65
C PRO A 106 24.63 -19.31 -4.23
N GLY A 107 24.24 -18.75 -5.38
CA GLY A 107 23.10 -19.19 -6.20
C GLY A 107 21.78 -18.44 -5.90
N PRO A 108 20.73 -18.68 -6.71
CA PRO A 108 19.44 -17.97 -6.56
C PRO A 108 18.72 -18.36 -5.27
N ALA A 109 17.83 -17.48 -4.80
CA ALA A 109 16.98 -17.68 -3.63
C ALA A 109 15.92 -18.78 -3.86
N HIS A 110 15.67 -19.59 -2.81
CA HIS A 110 14.83 -20.80 -2.90
C HIS A 110 13.31 -20.52 -2.83
N ASP A 111 12.90 -19.29 -2.53
CA ASP A 111 11.51 -18.97 -2.18
C ASP A 111 10.60 -18.69 -3.38
N PHE A 112 11.18 -18.66 -4.57
CA PHE A 112 10.44 -18.69 -5.83
C PHE A 112 10.89 -19.95 -6.55
N GLY A 113 10.05 -21.00 -6.51
CA GLY A 113 10.15 -22.06 -7.51
C GLY A 113 10.19 -21.41 -8.89
N THR A 114 10.96 -21.96 -9.82
CA THR A 114 11.02 -21.51 -11.22
C THR A 114 9.61 -21.21 -11.74
N TRP A 115 9.27 -19.92 -11.93
CA TRP A 115 7.96 -19.54 -12.46
C TRP A 115 7.99 -19.59 -13.98
N PHE A 116 7.19 -20.52 -14.51
CA PHE A 116 6.73 -20.69 -15.90
C PHE A 116 7.76 -20.96 -17.02
N THR A 117 7.92 -22.25 -17.32
CA THR A 117 8.08 -22.76 -18.68
C THR A 117 6.70 -22.89 -19.36
N SER A 118 6.17 -21.81 -19.96
CA SER A 118 5.07 -21.97 -20.92
C SER A 118 5.64 -22.41 -22.27
N LEU A 119 5.81 -23.72 -22.46
CA LEU A 119 5.96 -24.29 -23.79
C LEU A 119 4.59 -24.36 -24.46
N ARG A 120 4.32 -23.44 -25.38
CA ARG A 120 3.93 -23.93 -26.71
C ARG A 120 5.18 -23.78 -27.56
N ASN A 121 5.82 -24.92 -27.84
CA ASN A 121 6.96 -25.10 -28.76
C ASN A 121 8.40 -25.00 -28.19
N GLY A 122 8.62 -25.21 -26.89
CA GLY A 122 9.98 -25.50 -26.38
C GLY A 122 10.84 -24.34 -25.86
N GLN A 123 10.37 -23.07 -25.92
CA GLN A 123 11.05 -21.94 -25.25
C GLN A 123 10.29 -21.47 -24.00
N GLY A 124 10.91 -21.58 -22.82
CA GLY A 124 10.40 -21.03 -21.57
C GLY A 124 11.42 -20.06 -20.98
N TRP A 125 10.97 -18.88 -20.54
CA TRP A 125 11.82 -17.89 -19.90
C TRP A 125 11.82 -18.11 -18.40
N THR A 126 12.99 -18.42 -17.87
CA THR A 126 13.14 -18.64 -16.43
C THR A 126 13.52 -17.33 -15.78
N VAL A 127 12.72 -16.91 -14.80
CA VAL A 127 13.05 -15.79 -13.92
C VAL A 127 13.58 -16.35 -12.60
N GLN A 128 14.74 -15.87 -12.18
CA GLN A 128 15.36 -16.23 -10.91
C GLN A 128 15.47 -15.00 -10.02
N ARG A 129 15.23 -15.18 -8.72
CA ARG A 129 15.46 -14.13 -7.71
C ARG A 129 16.82 -14.34 -7.04
N TYR A 130 17.56 -13.27 -6.87
CA TYR A 130 18.78 -13.22 -6.05
C TYR A 130 18.61 -12.16 -4.96
N ASP A 131 19.14 -12.43 -3.77
CA ASP A 131 19.38 -11.43 -2.73
C ASP A 131 20.73 -10.74 -3.03
N TRP A 132 20.81 -9.44 -2.77
CA TRP A 132 22.02 -8.67 -3.04
C TRP A 132 22.24 -7.59 -1.97
N ARG A 133 23.48 -7.45 -1.51
CA ARG A 133 23.90 -6.38 -0.59
C ARG A 133 24.84 -5.42 -1.31
N PRO A 134 24.31 -4.43 -2.05
CA PRO A 134 25.13 -3.49 -2.79
C PRO A 134 26.05 -2.74 -1.82
N GLY A 135 27.37 -2.87 -1.98
CA GLY A 135 28.34 -2.14 -1.14
C GLY A 135 28.35 -2.48 0.35
N GLY A 136 27.86 -3.65 0.78
CA GLY A 136 27.97 -4.13 2.16
C GLY A 136 26.73 -3.89 3.03
N SER A 137 26.92 -3.67 4.34
CA SER A 137 25.82 -3.74 5.32
C SER A 137 24.87 -2.54 5.37
N ARG A 138 25.32 -1.35 4.95
CA ARG A 138 24.60 -0.08 5.12
C ARG A 138 23.31 0.03 4.32
N LEU A 139 23.23 -0.58 3.14
CA LEU A 139 22.07 -0.45 2.24
C LEU A 139 21.01 -1.54 2.43
N GLY A 140 21.23 -2.47 3.36
CA GLY A 140 20.36 -3.62 3.57
C GLY A 140 20.46 -4.64 2.43
N VAL A 141 19.49 -5.56 2.40
CA VAL A 141 19.38 -6.59 1.36
C VAL A 141 18.34 -6.15 0.33
N TRP A 142 18.70 -6.25 -0.94
CA TRP A 142 17.88 -5.93 -2.11
C TRP A 142 17.54 -7.19 -2.89
N ASN A 143 16.52 -7.11 -3.73
CA ASN A 143 16.07 -8.21 -4.58
C ASN A 143 16.47 -7.94 -6.02
N ILE A 144 17.07 -8.92 -6.70
CA ILE A 144 17.29 -8.92 -8.15
C ILE A 144 16.40 -9.99 -8.76
N TYR A 145 15.45 -9.59 -9.59
CA TYR A 145 14.67 -10.48 -10.44
C TYR A 145 15.33 -10.52 -11.80
N PHE A 146 15.98 -11.63 -12.13
CA PHE A 146 16.79 -11.77 -13.35
C PHE A 146 16.14 -12.75 -14.31
N MET A 147 15.91 -12.32 -15.55
CA MET A 147 15.39 -13.13 -16.63
C MET A 147 16.44 -13.28 -17.72
N GLN A 148 16.89 -14.51 -17.93
CA GLN A 148 17.80 -14.81 -19.02
C GLN A 148 17.02 -14.83 -20.34
N THR A 149 17.30 -13.87 -21.20
CA THR A 149 16.74 -13.74 -22.56
C THR A 149 17.78 -14.06 -23.63
N ASP A 150 19.06 -14.05 -23.27
CA ASP A 150 20.20 -14.32 -24.14
C ASP A 150 21.03 -15.50 -23.62
N PHE A 151 20.60 -16.71 -23.97
CA PHE A 151 21.20 -17.97 -23.52
C PHE A 151 22.62 -18.22 -24.08
N GLY A 152 23.06 -17.47 -25.09
CA GLY A 152 24.31 -17.68 -25.80
C GLY A 152 25.40 -16.66 -25.50
N ALA A 153 25.05 -15.38 -25.34
CA ALA A 153 26.02 -14.32 -25.13
C ALA A 153 25.92 -13.62 -23.76
N ASN A 154 24.85 -13.86 -22.99
CA ASN A 154 24.64 -13.27 -21.66
C ASN A 154 24.77 -11.74 -21.60
N ARG A 155 24.39 -11.02 -22.67
CA ARG A 155 24.49 -9.55 -22.72
C ARG A 155 23.13 -8.91 -22.55
N VAL A 156 22.17 -9.30 -23.37
CA VAL A 156 20.89 -8.59 -23.52
C VAL A 156 19.80 -9.07 -22.55
N ASN A 157 20.20 -9.49 -21.35
CA ASN A 157 19.31 -9.99 -20.30
C ASN A 157 18.50 -8.86 -19.64
N LEU A 158 17.37 -9.21 -19.02
CA LEU A 158 16.51 -8.28 -18.30
C LEU A 158 16.61 -8.51 -16.80
N ALA A 159 16.60 -7.43 -16.03
CA ALA A 159 16.49 -7.52 -14.58
C ALA A 159 15.59 -6.41 -14.01
N ILE A 160 15.01 -6.67 -12.84
CA ILE A 160 14.41 -5.62 -12.01
C ILE A 160 15.03 -5.71 -10.61
N VAL A 161 15.54 -4.60 -10.10
CA VAL A 161 16.15 -4.48 -8.78
C VAL A 161 15.21 -3.71 -7.87
N THR A 162 14.87 -4.28 -6.71
CA THR A 162 13.86 -3.69 -5.83
C THR A 162 14.25 -3.71 -4.37
N ARG A 163 13.85 -2.66 -3.63
CA ARG A 163 14.10 -2.56 -2.19
C ARG A 163 13.35 -3.63 -1.43
N ASN A 164 12.06 -3.71 -1.71
CA ASN A 164 11.15 -4.67 -1.09
C ASN A 164 10.98 -5.89 -2.01
N ARG A 165 10.61 -7.02 -1.42
CA ARG A 165 10.29 -8.23 -2.18
C ARG A 165 8.94 -8.04 -2.88
N ALA A 166 8.89 -8.33 -4.17
CA ALA A 166 7.67 -8.30 -4.98
C ALA A 166 6.70 -9.42 -4.60
N ASP A 167 5.39 -9.12 -4.64
CA ASP A 167 4.30 -10.06 -4.36
C ASP A 167 4.12 -11.08 -5.48
N ARG A 168 4.34 -10.64 -6.72
CA ARG A 168 4.24 -11.45 -7.93
C ARG A 168 5.33 -11.08 -8.92
N VAL A 169 5.72 -12.06 -9.72
CA VAL A 169 6.61 -11.92 -10.87
C VAL A 169 5.85 -12.47 -12.07
N ASN A 170 5.87 -11.76 -13.19
CA ASN A 170 5.16 -12.14 -14.40
C ASN A 170 6.02 -11.87 -15.64
N VAL A 171 5.72 -12.54 -16.75
CA VAL A 171 6.40 -12.35 -18.03
C VAL A 171 5.36 -12.07 -19.10
N ALA A 172 5.35 -10.86 -19.64
CA ALA A 172 4.48 -10.52 -20.76
C ALA A 172 5.04 -11.16 -22.03
N ARG A 173 4.14 -11.70 -22.85
CA ARG A 173 4.53 -12.41 -24.07
C ARG A 173 5.27 -11.49 -25.04
N PRO A 174 6.23 -12.01 -25.83
CA PRO A 174 6.86 -11.24 -26.89
C PRO A 174 5.83 -10.79 -27.91
N ALA A 175 6.08 -9.63 -28.54
CA ALA A 175 5.21 -9.08 -29.58
C ALA A 175 5.14 -9.96 -30.83
N PHE A 176 6.26 -10.59 -31.21
CA PHE A 176 6.38 -11.35 -32.45
C PHE A 176 6.86 -12.78 -32.23
N THR A 177 6.30 -13.68 -33.04
CA THR A 177 6.72 -15.08 -33.15
C THR A 177 6.83 -15.46 -34.62
N ASN A 178 7.75 -16.36 -34.97
CA ASN A 178 7.85 -16.90 -36.33
C ASN A 178 6.75 -17.96 -36.60
N ALA A 179 6.69 -18.49 -37.82
CA ALA A 179 5.71 -19.50 -38.22
C ALA A 179 5.74 -20.79 -37.38
N ASN A 180 6.87 -21.07 -36.72
CA ASN A 180 7.05 -22.19 -35.81
C ASN A 180 6.70 -21.84 -34.35
N GLY A 181 6.13 -20.65 -34.10
CA GLY A 181 5.77 -20.15 -32.77
C GLY A 181 6.97 -19.76 -31.89
N GLN A 182 8.19 -19.67 -32.44
CA GLN A 182 9.36 -19.25 -31.68
C GLN A 182 9.39 -17.72 -31.58
N ALA A 183 9.76 -17.20 -30.41
CA ALA A 183 9.83 -15.76 -30.18
C ALA A 183 10.89 -15.12 -31.09
N THR A 184 10.49 -14.08 -31.83
CA THR A 184 11.41 -13.25 -32.65
C THR A 184 11.60 -11.85 -32.09
N SER A 185 10.88 -11.51 -31.03
CA SER A 185 11.09 -10.32 -30.20
C SER A 185 11.25 -10.72 -28.74
N ARG A 186 11.71 -9.79 -27.90
CA ARG A 186 11.90 -10.07 -26.47
C ARG A 186 10.57 -10.02 -25.70
N PRO A 187 10.42 -10.82 -24.63
CA PRO A 187 9.35 -10.65 -23.65
C PRO A 187 9.59 -9.41 -22.76
N ALA A 188 8.63 -9.05 -21.93
CA ALA A 188 8.86 -8.12 -20.81
C ALA A 188 8.83 -8.87 -19.47
N LEU A 189 9.73 -8.52 -18.55
CA LEU A 189 9.73 -9.01 -17.17
C LEU A 189 8.97 -8.02 -16.30
N GLY A 190 8.05 -8.49 -15.48
CA GLY A 190 7.26 -7.68 -14.57
C GLY A 190 7.36 -8.14 -13.12
N VAL A 191 7.37 -7.20 -12.20
CA VAL A 191 7.23 -7.43 -10.75
C VAL A 191 6.07 -6.62 -10.21
N ARG A 192 5.30 -7.17 -9.27
CA ARG A 192 4.14 -6.50 -8.68
C ARG A 192 4.36 -6.17 -7.22
N PHE A 193 3.96 -4.95 -6.83
CA PHE A 193 3.84 -4.49 -5.45
C PHE A 193 2.43 -3.98 -5.23
N GLY A 194 1.68 -4.64 -4.35
CA GLY A 194 0.25 -4.41 -4.21
C GLY A 194 -0.45 -4.54 -5.55
N ASP A 195 -0.87 -3.39 -6.06
CA ASP A 195 -1.75 -3.27 -7.20
C ASP A 195 -1.05 -2.64 -8.42
N THR A 196 0.26 -2.42 -8.33
CA THR A 196 1.09 -1.89 -9.42
C THR A 196 2.10 -2.93 -9.91
N TYR A 197 2.12 -3.15 -11.22
CA TYR A 197 3.21 -3.83 -11.90
C TYR A 197 4.26 -2.85 -12.43
N PHE A 198 5.53 -3.14 -12.19
CA PHE A 198 6.64 -2.52 -12.88
C PHE A 198 7.24 -3.52 -13.87
N TRP A 199 7.29 -3.12 -15.14
CA TRP A 199 7.79 -3.92 -16.24
C TRP A 199 9.10 -3.34 -16.78
N THR A 200 10.07 -4.20 -17.06
CA THR A 200 11.25 -3.85 -17.85
C THR A 200 11.06 -4.27 -19.30
N VAL A 201 11.29 -3.33 -20.23
CA VAL A 201 11.18 -3.57 -21.68
C VAL A 201 12.51 -3.29 -22.37
N HIS A 202 12.85 -4.13 -23.36
CA HIS A 202 13.95 -3.89 -24.28
C HIS A 202 13.51 -4.36 -25.67
N THR A 203 12.93 -3.44 -26.41
CA THR A 203 12.32 -3.70 -27.73
C THR A 203 13.39 -3.99 -28.78
N LEU A 204 12.98 -4.38 -29.99
CA LEU A 204 13.89 -4.69 -31.08
C LEU A 204 14.62 -3.44 -31.57
N SER A 205 15.91 -3.62 -31.85
CA SER A 205 16.70 -2.63 -32.57
C SER A 205 16.13 -2.38 -33.97
N GLY A 206 16.34 -1.18 -34.51
CA GLY A 206 15.75 -0.77 -35.80
C GLY A 206 14.37 -0.11 -35.67
N GLY A 207 14.17 0.70 -34.63
CA GLY A 207 13.00 1.56 -34.49
C GLY A 207 11.89 1.03 -33.57
N GLY A 208 12.13 -0.04 -32.80
CA GLY A 208 11.19 -0.51 -31.77
C GLY A 208 9.84 -0.98 -32.32
N ASN A 209 9.84 -1.67 -33.47
CA ASN A 209 8.59 -2.05 -34.17
C ASN A 209 7.67 -2.96 -33.37
N ASP A 210 8.21 -3.69 -32.40
CA ASP A 210 7.50 -4.52 -31.43
C ASP A 210 6.90 -3.74 -30.25
N ALA A 211 7.35 -2.51 -29.97
CA ALA A 211 6.94 -1.73 -28.81
C ALA A 211 5.42 -1.64 -28.60
N PRO A 212 4.59 -1.31 -29.62
CA PRO A 212 3.15 -1.13 -29.40
C PRO A 212 2.45 -2.43 -29.00
N ARG A 213 2.86 -3.54 -29.63
CA ARG A 213 2.27 -4.85 -29.35
C ARG A 213 2.82 -5.46 -28.05
N LEU A 214 4.07 -5.19 -27.70
CA LEU A 214 4.60 -5.56 -26.39
C LEU A 214 3.85 -4.82 -25.27
N LEU A 215 3.58 -3.51 -25.44
CA LEU A 215 2.79 -2.74 -24.48
C LEU A 215 1.34 -3.23 -24.39
N ALA A 216 0.70 -3.61 -25.51
CA ALA A 216 -0.61 -4.24 -25.48
C ALA A 216 -0.61 -5.59 -24.73
N ASN A 217 0.46 -6.39 -24.89
CA ASN A 217 0.64 -7.62 -24.13
C ASN A 217 0.84 -7.35 -22.63
N ILE A 218 1.58 -6.29 -22.27
CA ILE A 218 1.76 -5.84 -20.89
C ILE A 218 0.43 -5.40 -20.28
N GLN A 219 -0.32 -4.56 -20.99
CA GLN A 219 -1.65 -4.11 -20.57
C GLN A 219 -2.60 -5.30 -20.37
N SER A 220 -2.58 -6.29 -21.27
CA SER A 220 -3.34 -7.53 -21.10
C SER A 220 -2.85 -8.37 -19.91
N ALA A 221 -1.55 -8.43 -19.65
CA ALA A 221 -0.97 -9.13 -18.51
C ALA A 221 -1.22 -8.39 -17.18
N SER A 222 -1.63 -7.13 -17.25
CA SER A 222 -1.84 -6.21 -16.12
C SER A 222 -3.29 -5.73 -16.01
N SER A 223 -4.26 -6.37 -16.68
CA SER A 223 -5.57 -5.78 -17.02
C SER A 223 -6.51 -5.38 -15.85
N THR A 224 -6.10 -5.59 -14.61
CA THR A 224 -6.80 -5.17 -13.38
C THR A 224 -5.90 -4.40 -12.42
N TYR A 225 -4.69 -4.03 -12.87
CA TYR A 225 -3.62 -3.45 -12.08
C TYR A 225 -3.13 -2.17 -12.76
N HIS A 226 -2.63 -1.26 -11.94
CA HIS A 226 -1.75 -0.21 -12.41
C HIS A 226 -0.50 -0.86 -13.01
N TRP A 227 0.07 -0.26 -14.04
CA TRP A 227 1.32 -0.76 -14.62
C TRP A 227 2.17 0.35 -15.19
N ALA A 228 3.48 0.22 -14.99
CA ALA A 228 4.50 1.07 -15.58
C ALA A 228 5.52 0.20 -16.33
N ALA A 229 5.62 0.38 -17.64
CA ALA A 229 6.61 -0.25 -18.50
C ALA A 229 7.75 0.72 -18.78
N MET A 230 8.96 0.38 -18.33
CA MET A 230 10.12 1.24 -18.34
C MET A 230 11.29 0.55 -19.04
N GLY A 231 12.06 1.31 -19.81
CA GLY A 231 13.26 0.79 -20.45
C GLY A 231 13.49 1.35 -21.84
N ASP A 232 14.35 0.65 -22.58
CA ASP A 232 14.73 1.01 -23.95
C ASP A 232 13.66 0.54 -24.95
N PHE A 233 12.90 1.51 -25.45
CA PHE A 233 11.88 1.31 -26.47
C PHE A 233 12.45 1.35 -27.90
N ASN A 234 13.74 1.64 -28.10
CA ASN A 234 14.39 1.76 -29.41
C ASN A 234 13.61 2.65 -30.39
N ARG A 235 12.82 3.59 -29.85
CA ARG A 235 11.85 4.42 -30.56
C ARG A 235 11.69 5.74 -29.81
N GLN A 236 11.49 6.83 -30.55
CA GLN A 236 11.18 8.14 -29.97
C GLN A 236 9.77 8.16 -29.35
N PRO A 237 9.55 8.76 -28.17
CA PRO A 237 8.24 8.86 -27.51
C PRO A 237 7.11 9.32 -28.44
N ALA A 238 7.36 10.39 -29.21
CA ALA A 238 6.40 10.99 -30.13
C ALA A 238 5.98 10.09 -31.30
N THR A 239 6.74 9.02 -31.58
CA THR A 239 6.45 8.07 -32.67
C THR A 239 5.76 6.80 -32.20
N LEU A 240 5.52 6.66 -30.89
CA LEU A 240 4.73 5.56 -30.34
C LEU A 240 3.24 5.80 -30.68
N PRO A 241 2.56 4.86 -31.36
CA PRO A 241 1.13 5.00 -31.62
C PRO A 241 0.32 5.09 -30.33
N SER A 242 -0.82 5.79 -30.36
CA SER A 242 -1.76 5.80 -29.23
C SER A 242 -2.20 4.37 -28.86
N LEU A 243 -2.14 4.05 -27.58
CA LEU A 243 -2.48 2.73 -27.02
C LEU A 243 -3.85 2.72 -26.30
N GLY A 244 -4.62 3.80 -26.42
CA GLY A 244 -5.89 4.01 -25.72
C GLY A 244 -5.87 5.27 -24.85
N ALA A 245 -7.04 5.63 -24.30
CA ALA A 245 -7.24 6.88 -23.56
C ALA A 245 -6.56 6.94 -22.18
N ASN A 246 -6.11 5.79 -21.64
CA ASN A 246 -5.55 5.65 -20.29
C ASN A 246 -4.11 5.10 -20.34
N VAL A 247 -3.31 5.57 -21.30
CA VAL A 247 -1.90 5.19 -21.42
C VAL A 247 -1.08 6.45 -21.62
N HIS A 248 -0.16 6.70 -20.69
CA HIS A 248 0.58 7.95 -20.55
C HIS A 248 2.07 7.69 -20.76
N ILE A 249 2.75 8.57 -21.49
CA ILE A 249 4.18 8.49 -21.76
C ILE A 249 4.90 9.51 -20.88
N TYR A 250 5.93 9.05 -20.17
CA TYR A 250 6.78 9.85 -19.30
C TYR A 250 8.19 9.85 -19.86
N ASN A 251 8.51 10.94 -20.56
CA ASN A 251 9.80 11.16 -21.18
C ASN A 251 10.44 12.45 -20.65
N THR A 252 11.75 12.52 -20.75
CA THR A 252 12.62 13.60 -20.27
C THR A 252 12.65 14.78 -21.23
N GLY A 253 12.26 14.58 -22.49
CA GLY A 253 12.38 15.55 -23.57
C GLY A 253 13.83 15.77 -24.02
N GLN A 254 14.76 14.94 -23.55
CA GLN A 254 16.19 15.01 -23.86
C GLN A 254 16.68 13.65 -24.38
N PRO A 255 17.77 13.61 -25.16
CA PRO A 255 18.34 12.34 -25.58
C PRO A 255 18.77 11.47 -24.40
N THR A 256 18.36 10.21 -24.43
CA THR A 256 18.74 9.20 -23.45
C THR A 256 19.73 8.20 -24.02
N HIS A 257 19.81 8.05 -25.34
CA HIS A 257 20.82 7.28 -26.04
C HIS A 257 21.73 8.20 -26.88
N TYR A 258 23.04 8.02 -26.75
CA TYR A 258 24.09 8.80 -27.42
C TYR A 258 24.90 7.89 -28.34
N GLY A 259 24.46 7.76 -29.59
CA GLY A 259 25.14 6.93 -30.57
C GLY A 259 26.49 7.51 -31.00
N GLY A 260 27.49 6.65 -31.21
CA GLY A 260 28.86 7.05 -31.59
C GLY A 260 29.00 7.88 -32.89
N ASN A 261 27.93 8.02 -33.66
CA ASN A 261 27.87 8.84 -34.88
C ASN A 261 27.20 10.22 -34.67
N GLY A 262 26.93 10.64 -33.43
CA GLY A 262 26.23 11.90 -33.10
C GLY A 262 24.70 11.81 -33.20
N ASN A 263 24.16 10.62 -33.44
CA ASN A 263 22.72 10.37 -33.45
C ASN A 263 22.22 10.16 -32.03
N ASN A 264 21.77 11.25 -31.40
CA ASN A 264 21.24 11.25 -30.05
C ASN A 264 19.71 11.15 -30.10
N ASN A 265 19.15 10.14 -29.44
CA ASN A 265 17.70 9.89 -29.43
C ASN A 265 17.20 9.70 -28.01
N GLU A 266 15.94 10.03 -27.77
CA GLU A 266 15.25 9.63 -26.55
C GLU A 266 14.65 8.24 -26.78
N LEU A 267 15.32 7.20 -26.27
CA LEU A 267 14.92 5.80 -26.45
C LEU A 267 14.48 5.15 -25.14
N ASP A 268 15.02 5.63 -24.03
CA ASP A 268 14.68 5.21 -22.68
C ASP A 268 13.60 6.12 -22.10
N TYR A 269 12.46 5.55 -21.71
CA TYR A 269 11.37 6.27 -21.05
C TYR A 269 10.41 5.28 -20.37
N MET A 270 9.31 5.80 -19.82
CA MET A 270 8.27 5.02 -19.16
C MET A 270 6.93 5.22 -19.84
N VAL A 271 6.15 4.16 -19.94
CA VAL A 271 4.75 4.18 -20.36
C VAL A 271 3.92 3.59 -19.23
N SER A 272 2.89 4.29 -18.77
CA SER A 272 2.07 3.88 -17.62
C SER A 272 0.58 3.85 -17.94
N SER A 273 -0.18 3.04 -17.21
CA SER A 273 -1.65 3.13 -17.14
C SER A 273 -2.16 4.37 -16.41
N ASP A 274 -1.28 4.98 -15.61
CA ASP A 274 -1.66 6.03 -14.67
C ASP A 274 -1.32 7.39 -15.25
N ASP A 275 -2.15 8.40 -14.97
CA ASP A 275 -1.91 9.81 -15.28
C ASP A 275 -1.27 10.50 -14.07
N ILE A 276 0.04 10.64 -14.10
CA ILE A 276 0.90 10.99 -12.98
C ILE A 276 1.52 12.35 -13.29
N VAL A 277 0.70 13.38 -13.19
CA VAL A 277 1.08 14.77 -13.47
C VAL A 277 2.27 15.25 -12.63
N SER A 278 2.53 14.61 -11.48
CA SER A 278 3.59 14.96 -10.54
C SER A 278 4.96 14.35 -10.86
N PHE A 279 5.06 13.39 -11.79
CA PHE A 279 6.35 12.85 -12.18
C PHE A 279 7.12 13.83 -13.04
N VAL A 280 8.32 14.15 -12.61
CA VAL A 280 9.31 14.85 -13.42
C VAL A 280 10.40 13.85 -13.80
N PRO A 281 10.52 13.48 -15.08
CA PRO A 281 11.59 12.60 -15.53
C PRO A 281 12.93 13.33 -15.57
N GLY A 282 13.98 12.68 -15.07
CA GLY A 282 15.36 13.16 -15.15
C GLY A 282 16.30 12.09 -15.71
N THR A 283 17.52 12.50 -16.09
CA THR A 283 18.56 11.57 -16.58
C THR A 283 19.86 11.70 -15.80
N THR A 284 20.61 10.61 -15.72
CA THR A 284 21.98 10.61 -15.21
C THR A 284 22.87 9.69 -16.03
N ASP A 285 24.12 10.10 -16.22
CA ASP A 285 25.12 9.31 -16.91
C ASP A 285 25.82 8.35 -15.93
N LEU A 286 25.73 7.05 -16.22
CA LEU A 286 26.32 5.98 -15.41
C LEU A 286 27.34 5.15 -16.21
N GLY A 287 27.90 5.70 -17.29
CA GLY A 287 28.94 5.04 -18.09
C GLY A 287 28.39 4.02 -19.09
N SER A 288 27.22 4.30 -19.64
CA SER A 288 26.61 3.58 -20.76
C SER A 288 26.30 4.60 -21.86
N ASP A 289 26.23 4.17 -23.12
CA ASP A 289 25.74 5.01 -24.21
C ASP A 289 24.24 5.31 -24.08
N HIS A 290 23.56 4.63 -23.14
CA HIS A 290 22.26 5.00 -22.61
C HIS A 290 22.38 5.64 -21.20
N ARG A 291 21.80 6.81 -21.01
CA ARG A 291 21.63 7.44 -19.69
C ARG A 291 20.53 6.73 -18.92
N ALA A 292 20.73 6.59 -17.61
CA ALA A 292 19.67 6.12 -16.74
C ALA A 292 18.59 7.19 -16.65
N VAL A 293 17.33 6.78 -16.73
CA VAL A 293 16.16 7.65 -16.59
C VAL A 293 15.51 7.36 -15.25
N PHE A 294 15.14 8.41 -14.53
CA PHE A 294 14.49 8.29 -13.24
C PHE A 294 13.27 9.19 -13.16
N TYR A 295 12.29 8.76 -12.38
CA TYR A 295 11.02 9.45 -12.21
C TYR A 295 10.88 9.83 -10.75
N TYR A 296 10.89 11.11 -10.46
CA TYR A 296 10.63 11.61 -9.12
C TYR A 296 9.28 12.31 -9.09
N THR A 297 8.49 11.99 -8.09
CA THR A 297 7.41 12.88 -7.68
C THR A 297 8.04 14.07 -6.98
N LEU A 298 7.51 15.28 -7.16
CA LEU A 298 7.84 16.42 -6.32
C LEU A 298 7.37 16.14 -4.88
N ARG A 299 8.15 15.34 -4.16
CA ARG A 299 8.06 15.11 -2.72
C ARG A 299 9.29 15.79 -2.12
N ALA A 300 9.12 17.00 -1.59
CA ALA A 300 10.22 17.70 -0.93
C ALA A 300 10.67 16.89 0.29
N ASN A 301 11.86 16.30 0.20
CA ASN A 301 12.60 15.72 1.31
C ASN A 301 14.02 16.30 1.27
N ALA A 302 14.41 16.96 2.37
CA ALA A 302 15.71 17.54 2.73
C ALA A 302 16.03 18.96 2.21
N ASP A 303 16.38 19.82 3.19
CA ASP A 303 16.87 21.21 3.19
C ASP A 303 17.41 21.78 1.86
N VAL A 304 16.90 22.96 1.49
CA VAL A 304 17.33 23.72 0.31
C VAL A 304 18.01 25.02 0.75
N GLN A 305 19.25 25.24 0.32
CA GLN A 305 19.98 26.51 0.49
C GLN A 305 19.84 27.36 -0.78
N PHE A 306 19.67 28.67 -0.61
CA PHE A 306 19.64 29.62 -1.73
C PHE A 306 20.34 30.93 -1.34
N THR A 307 20.93 31.59 -2.33
CA THR A 307 21.66 32.86 -2.17
C THR A 307 20.93 33.91 -3.01
N MET A 308 20.61 35.06 -2.43
CA MET A 308 19.98 36.16 -3.16
C MET A 308 21.05 37.18 -3.57
N PRO A 309 21.13 37.56 -4.86
CA PRO A 309 22.12 38.54 -5.32
C PRO A 309 21.83 39.92 -4.75
N SER A 310 22.90 40.65 -4.37
CA SER A 310 22.86 42.01 -3.83
C SER A 310 22.85 43.10 -4.91
N ASP A 311 22.36 42.84 -6.14
CA ASP A 311 22.59 43.77 -7.25
C ASP A 311 21.49 44.83 -7.44
N HIS A 312 22.00 46.05 -7.51
CA HIS A 312 21.33 47.30 -7.70
C HIS A 312 20.51 47.33 -9.01
N ASN A 313 19.35 47.98 -8.90
CA ASN A 313 18.64 48.66 -9.99
C ASN A 313 17.62 47.80 -10.78
N SER A 314 16.46 47.57 -10.17
CA SER A 314 15.21 47.40 -10.94
C SER A 314 14.16 48.41 -10.45
N THR A 315 14.23 49.61 -11.00
CA THR A 315 13.25 50.68 -10.80
C THR A 315 11.95 50.40 -11.57
N PHE A 316 10.83 50.54 -10.86
CA PHE A 316 9.45 50.58 -11.38
C PHE A 316 9.28 51.69 -12.43
N ALA A 317 8.64 51.37 -13.56
CA ALA A 317 8.03 52.38 -14.43
C ALA A 317 6.66 51.87 -14.92
N GLY A 318 5.58 52.49 -14.43
CA GLY A 318 4.21 52.18 -14.83
C GLY A 318 3.71 53.00 -16.03
N ASN A 319 2.57 52.62 -16.62
CA ASN A 319 1.32 53.39 -16.47
C ASN A 319 0.07 52.67 -17.05
N THR A 320 -1.06 52.91 -16.35
CA THR A 320 -2.49 52.82 -16.74
C THR A 320 -3.07 51.54 -17.36
N SER A 321 -3.47 50.58 -16.52
CA SER A 321 -4.86 50.07 -16.36
C SER A 321 -4.85 48.64 -15.78
N GLU A 322 -5.28 48.54 -14.52
CA GLU A 322 -5.70 47.35 -13.75
C GLU A 322 -4.87 46.05 -13.66
N ASP A 323 -3.80 45.83 -14.43
CA ASP A 323 -3.02 44.58 -14.32
C ASP A 323 -1.53 44.81 -13.99
N ASN A 324 -1.07 44.01 -13.02
CA ASN A 324 0.30 43.83 -12.50
C ASN A 324 0.89 44.90 -11.57
N LYS A 325 1.09 44.52 -10.30
CA LYS A 325 2.23 44.99 -9.50
C LYS A 325 2.88 43.81 -8.74
N VAL A 326 4.17 43.66 -8.99
CA VAL A 326 5.18 42.78 -8.38
C VAL A 326 6.39 43.69 -8.14
N ALA A 327 7.06 43.62 -6.98
CA ALA A 327 8.52 43.40 -6.89
C ALA A 327 9.07 43.52 -5.46
N ALA A 328 9.94 42.55 -5.14
CA ALA A 328 11.18 42.57 -4.36
C ALA A 328 11.24 43.18 -2.94
N TRP A 329 11.91 42.41 -2.06
CA TRP A 329 12.51 42.91 -0.83
C TRP A 329 13.68 43.82 -1.14
N ASP A 330 13.65 44.99 -0.50
CA ASP A 330 14.79 45.86 -0.31
C ASP A 330 15.38 45.55 1.07
N VAL A 331 16.54 44.90 1.11
CA VAL A 331 17.42 44.98 2.28
C VAL A 331 18.41 46.07 1.90
N ASP A 332 18.08 47.32 2.23
CA ASP A 332 18.95 48.47 1.99
C ASP A 332 20.30 48.20 2.65
N THR A 333 21.22 47.71 1.84
CA THR A 333 22.57 47.35 2.23
C THR A 333 23.50 47.72 1.09
N ASP A 334 23.50 49.00 0.74
CA ASP A 334 24.56 49.60 -0.05
C ASP A 334 25.93 49.12 0.49
N GLY A 335 26.54 48.15 -0.21
CA GLY A 335 27.87 47.59 0.08
C GLY A 335 27.97 46.31 0.91
N TRP A 336 26.89 45.55 1.17
CA TRP A 336 26.99 44.25 1.84
C TRP A 336 27.02 43.05 0.87
N PRO A 337 27.70 41.95 1.23
CA PRO A 337 27.73 40.73 0.41
C PRO A 337 26.35 40.05 0.31
N ASP A 338 26.13 39.29 -0.76
CA ASP A 338 24.95 38.45 -0.98
C ASP A 338 24.52 37.73 0.30
N VAL A 339 23.26 37.92 0.70
CA VAL A 339 22.72 37.31 1.91
C VAL A 339 22.22 35.90 1.58
N SER A 340 22.74 34.92 2.30
CA SER A 340 22.43 33.50 2.07
C SER A 340 21.32 33.03 3.02
N TRP A 341 20.38 32.25 2.53
CA TRP A 341 19.24 31.78 3.30
C TRP A 341 19.10 30.25 3.23
N HIS A 342 18.55 29.69 4.30
CA HIS A 342 18.32 28.26 4.47
C HIS A 342 16.85 27.98 4.72
N LEU A 343 16.24 27.23 3.79
CA LEU A 343 14.90 26.71 3.92
C LEU A 343 14.94 25.34 4.59
N SER A 344 14.28 25.22 5.74
CA SER A 344 14.12 23.93 6.42
C SER A 344 12.65 23.55 6.52
N GLN A 345 12.32 22.33 6.07
CA GLN A 345 10.97 21.83 6.18
C GLN A 345 10.72 21.38 7.62
N VAL A 346 9.63 21.86 8.22
CA VAL A 346 9.12 21.31 9.47
C VAL A 346 8.63 19.88 9.17
N PRO A 347 9.31 18.84 9.69
CA PRO A 347 9.11 17.46 9.22
C PRO A 347 7.65 17.02 9.28
N GLY A 348 7.14 16.46 8.18
CA GLY A 348 5.79 15.89 8.10
C GLY A 348 4.64 16.90 8.02
N THR A 349 4.90 18.19 7.82
CA THR A 349 3.85 19.23 7.85
C THR A 349 3.63 19.96 6.53
N GLY A 350 4.57 19.88 5.58
CA GLY A 350 4.53 20.71 4.36
C GLY A 350 4.76 22.21 4.62
N VAL A 351 5.16 22.56 5.84
CA VAL A 351 5.47 23.91 6.33
C VAL A 351 6.98 24.05 6.42
N TYR A 352 7.48 25.26 6.24
CA TYR A 352 8.90 25.56 6.20
C TYR A 352 9.25 26.70 7.14
N THR A 353 10.45 26.66 7.71
CA THR A 353 11.10 27.79 8.37
C THR A 353 12.21 28.29 7.46
N ILE A 354 12.47 29.60 7.47
CA ILE A 354 13.51 30.22 6.66
C ILE A 354 14.48 30.90 7.61
N MET A 355 15.76 30.55 7.52
CA MET A 355 16.83 31.07 8.37
C MET A 355 17.81 31.85 7.52
N ASN A 356 18.19 33.04 7.99
CA ASN A 356 19.28 33.81 7.44
C ASN A 356 20.59 33.14 7.87
N ASN A 357 21.43 32.74 6.92
CA ASN A 357 22.69 32.06 7.22
C ASN A 357 23.76 33.02 7.76
N ASP A 358 23.62 34.32 7.52
CA ASP A 358 24.59 35.34 7.94
C ASP A 358 24.29 35.84 9.36
N THR A 359 23.01 36.02 9.71
CA THR A 359 22.61 36.44 11.06
C THR A 359 22.30 35.26 12.00
N GLY A 360 21.99 34.08 11.44
CA GLY A 360 21.51 32.91 12.20
C GLY A 360 20.08 33.08 12.74
N GLU A 361 19.38 34.14 12.33
CA GLU A 361 18.01 34.44 12.74
C GLU A 361 16.99 33.86 11.76
N CYS A 362 15.76 33.66 12.24
CA CYS A 362 14.67 33.15 11.44
C CYS A 362 13.79 34.30 10.95
N MET A 363 13.29 34.12 9.74
CA MET A 363 12.27 34.99 9.17
C MET A 363 10.98 34.89 9.96
N ASP A 364 10.49 36.03 10.44
CA ASP A 364 9.31 36.14 11.29
C ASP A 364 8.32 37.14 10.68
N ALA A 365 7.07 36.70 10.51
CA ALA A 365 5.99 37.44 9.85
C ALA A 365 4.95 38.04 10.83
N GLU A 366 5.32 38.22 12.10
CA GLU A 366 4.44 38.74 13.15
C GLU A 366 3.91 40.16 12.84
N ASP A 367 2.63 40.39 13.12
CA ASP A 367 1.94 41.68 12.94
C ASP A 367 1.93 42.21 11.50
N SER A 368 1.94 41.32 10.50
CA SER A 368 1.95 41.66 9.07
C SER A 368 3.23 42.36 8.59
N VAL A 369 4.33 42.18 9.33
CA VAL A 369 5.66 42.67 8.97
C VAL A 369 6.64 41.50 8.94
N LEU A 370 7.51 41.47 7.92
CA LEU A 370 8.60 40.49 7.82
C LEU A 370 9.87 41.09 8.43
N ARG A 371 10.53 40.33 9.31
CA ARG A 371 11.77 40.72 9.98
C ARG A 371 12.62 39.50 10.33
N ASP A 372 13.93 39.70 10.44
CA ASP A 372 14.82 38.74 11.09
C ASP A 372 14.58 38.80 12.61
N LYS A 373 14.39 37.63 13.21
CA LYS A 373 14.18 37.47 14.64
C LYS A 373 14.74 36.13 15.09
N SER A 374 15.25 36.06 16.32
CA SER A 374 15.72 34.82 16.94
C SER A 374 14.79 33.63 16.65
N CYS A 375 15.35 32.52 16.15
CA CYS A 375 14.63 31.29 15.81
C CYS A 375 13.94 30.69 17.05
N SER A 376 12.65 30.99 17.22
CA SER A 376 11.84 30.59 18.37
C SER A 376 10.90 29.43 18.04
N GLY A 377 10.76 29.08 16.75
CA GLY A 377 9.81 28.07 16.28
C GLY A 377 8.35 28.55 16.33
N SER A 378 8.15 29.86 16.51
CA SER A 378 6.86 30.54 16.49
C SER A 378 6.06 30.21 15.22
N SER A 379 4.73 30.25 15.32
CA SER A 379 3.84 30.11 14.15
C SER A 379 4.04 31.24 13.13
N TRP A 380 4.58 32.39 13.57
CA TRP A 380 4.95 33.51 12.71
C TRP A 380 6.25 33.26 11.92
N GLN A 381 7.04 32.26 12.30
CA GLN A 381 8.30 31.87 11.61
C GLN A 381 8.12 30.70 10.63
N LYS A 382 6.87 30.37 10.33
CA LYS A 382 6.48 29.19 9.56
C LYS A 382 5.75 29.62 8.30
N PHE A 383 6.06 28.99 7.17
CA PHE A 383 5.58 29.36 5.85
C PHE A 383 5.18 28.13 5.03
N PHE A 384 4.13 28.24 4.23
CA PHE A 384 3.86 27.33 3.12
C PHE A 384 4.51 27.86 1.84
N LEU A 385 4.88 26.95 0.94
CA LEU A 385 5.36 27.27 -0.39
C LEU A 385 4.27 26.96 -1.41
N ASP A 386 3.99 27.90 -2.29
CA ASP A 386 3.03 27.76 -3.39
C ASP A 386 3.71 28.11 -4.73
N ASN A 387 3.28 27.53 -5.84
CA ASN A 387 3.88 27.79 -7.14
C ASN A 387 3.31 29.11 -7.71
N GLY A 388 4.16 30.12 -7.87
CA GLY A 388 3.77 31.45 -8.37
C GLY A 388 3.69 31.58 -9.89
N GLY A 389 4.12 30.54 -10.63
CA GLY A 389 4.31 30.56 -12.09
C GLY A 389 5.64 31.20 -12.49
N SER A 390 6.11 30.98 -13.73
CA SER A 390 7.32 31.61 -14.31
C SER A 390 8.60 31.48 -13.46
N GLY A 391 8.83 30.32 -12.82
CA GLY A 391 9.98 30.13 -11.93
C GLY A 391 9.87 30.85 -10.59
N LEU A 392 8.69 31.36 -10.23
CA LEU A 392 8.42 31.98 -8.94
C LEU A 392 7.85 30.96 -7.93
N LEU A 393 8.28 31.04 -6.67
CA LEU A 393 7.58 30.41 -5.53
C LEU A 393 6.97 31.50 -4.66
N ASN A 394 5.73 31.31 -4.23
CA ASN A 394 5.06 32.17 -3.27
C ASN A 394 5.33 31.68 -1.85
N LEU A 395 5.61 32.60 -0.92
CA LEU A 395 5.65 32.31 0.52
C LEU A 395 4.32 32.71 1.16
N LEU A 396 3.75 31.80 1.95
CA LEU A 396 2.48 32.03 2.65
C LEU A 396 2.67 31.81 4.15
N PRO A 397 2.47 32.83 5.02
CA PRO A 397 2.56 32.65 6.47
C PRO A 397 1.64 31.54 6.99
N TYR A 398 2.16 30.69 7.87
CA TYR A 398 1.49 29.49 8.37
C TYR A 398 0.16 29.78 9.08
N ASN A 399 0.05 30.92 9.74
CA ASN A 399 -1.13 31.32 10.51
C ASN A 399 -2.26 31.97 9.69
N ARG A 400 -2.11 32.14 8.37
CA ARG A 400 -3.15 32.59 7.40
C ARG A 400 -4.00 33.81 7.80
N LEU A 401 -3.58 34.65 8.74
CA LEU A 401 -4.44 35.72 9.29
C LEU A 401 -4.22 37.12 8.71
N THR A 402 -3.15 37.39 7.97
CA THR A 402 -2.96 38.64 7.21
C THR A 402 -1.94 38.44 6.07
N CYS A 403 -2.16 39.11 4.93
CA CYS A 403 -1.11 39.27 3.91
C CYS A 403 -0.16 40.41 4.33
N VAL A 404 1.15 40.23 4.12
CA VAL A 404 2.19 41.24 4.41
C VAL A 404 2.11 42.35 3.36
N GLY A 405 2.08 43.62 3.79
CA GLY A 405 1.98 44.81 2.92
C GLY A 405 3.23 45.69 2.93
N GLU A 406 3.36 46.60 1.94
CA GLU A 406 4.44 47.60 1.86
C GLU A 406 4.36 48.62 3.02
N GLY A 407 5.51 48.99 3.59
CA GLY A 407 5.66 50.09 4.55
C GLY A 407 6.98 50.83 4.33
N THR A 408 6.97 52.16 4.41
CA THR A 408 8.17 53.01 4.24
C THR A 408 9.04 53.04 5.50
N HIS A 409 10.35 52.97 5.30
CA HIS A 409 11.37 53.16 6.32
C HIS A 409 11.37 54.62 6.82
N GLY A 410 10.89 54.86 8.04
CA GLY A 410 11.17 56.08 8.79
C GLY A 410 12.38 55.82 9.68
N GLN A 411 13.41 56.67 9.60
CA GLN A 411 14.54 56.65 10.52
C GLN A 411 14.04 56.95 11.94
N ASP A 412 13.72 55.91 12.72
CA ASP A 412 14.03 55.77 14.13
C ASP A 412 13.29 54.57 14.73
N ARG A 413 13.93 53.99 15.74
CA ARG A 413 13.52 52.75 16.41
C ARG A 413 12.10 52.87 17.00
N GLU A 414 11.34 51.77 16.88
CA GLU A 414 10.07 51.44 17.54
C GLU A 414 8.73 51.86 16.86
N THR A 415 7.87 50.85 16.67
CA THR A 415 6.40 50.83 16.44
C THR A 415 5.77 51.11 15.06
N PHE A 416 4.75 50.27 14.78
CA PHE A 416 4.01 49.98 13.52
C PHE A 416 2.93 51.01 13.13
N LEU A 417 2.49 51.01 11.85
CA LEU A 417 1.11 51.32 11.44
C LEU A 417 0.71 50.64 10.10
N SER A 418 -0.54 50.18 10.08
CA SER A 418 -1.15 49.15 9.22
C SER A 418 -1.83 49.65 7.94
N THR A 419 -2.02 48.76 6.96
CA THR A 419 -3.25 48.70 6.16
C THR A 419 -3.70 47.24 6.02
N THR A 420 -4.95 46.97 6.42
CA THR A 420 -5.59 45.65 6.32
C THR A 420 -6.06 45.41 4.89
N VAL A 421 -5.48 44.44 4.19
CA VAL A 421 -6.02 43.93 2.92
C VAL A 421 -6.79 42.65 3.21
N SER A 422 -8.11 42.67 2.98
CA SER A 422 -8.96 41.49 3.04
C SER A 422 -8.66 40.57 1.84
N CYS A 423 -8.50 39.27 2.11
CA CYS A 423 -8.26 38.27 1.08
C CYS A 423 -9.53 38.07 0.23
N SER A 424 -9.65 38.77 -0.90
CA SER A 424 -10.35 38.23 -2.05
C SER A 424 -9.36 37.42 -2.91
N ASP A 425 -9.87 36.31 -3.43
CA ASP A 425 -9.26 35.22 -4.21
C ASP A 425 -8.29 35.55 -5.36
N SER A 426 -7.81 36.79 -5.53
CA SER A 426 -7.02 37.18 -6.70
C SER A 426 -5.81 38.10 -6.50
N LYS A 427 -5.52 38.69 -5.32
CA LYS A 427 -4.57 39.84 -5.29
C LYS A 427 -3.55 40.00 -4.13
N GLY A 428 -3.14 38.97 -3.37
CA GLY A 428 -2.18 39.17 -2.25
C GLY A 428 -1.22 38.01 -1.92
N ARG A 429 -0.23 37.72 -2.77
CA ARG A 429 0.82 36.70 -2.51
C ARG A 429 2.21 37.33 -2.60
N LEU A 430 3.10 37.08 -1.62
CA LEU A 430 4.52 37.41 -1.71
C LEU A 430 5.18 36.44 -2.71
N LYS A 431 5.70 36.94 -3.82
CA LYS A 431 6.29 36.12 -4.90
C LYS A 431 7.82 36.24 -4.88
N ILE A 432 8.54 35.12 -4.79
CA ILE A 432 10.01 35.04 -4.87
C ILE A 432 10.40 34.43 -6.21
N ARG A 433 11.29 35.09 -6.96
CA ARG A 433 11.75 34.63 -8.29
C ARG A 433 13.02 33.81 -8.14
N PHE A 434 13.01 32.60 -8.67
CA PHE A 434 14.22 31.80 -8.84
C PHE A 434 14.64 32.00 -10.28
N ASP A 435 15.60 32.89 -10.52
CA ASP A 435 16.11 33.10 -11.87
C ASP A 435 17.01 31.93 -12.26
N HIS A 436 16.46 31.02 -13.05
CA HIS A 436 17.22 30.22 -13.98
C HIS A 436 17.08 30.84 -15.37
N ASP A 437 18.21 31.21 -15.99
CA ASP A 437 18.34 31.86 -17.29
C ASP A 437 17.61 31.06 -18.41
N PRO A 438 16.87 31.69 -19.35
CA PRO A 438 15.73 31.11 -20.04
C PRO A 438 16.03 30.63 -21.48
N GLY A 439 15.35 29.55 -21.89
CA GLY A 439 15.28 29.14 -23.29
C GLY A 439 14.18 28.10 -23.58
N ALA A 440 13.16 28.54 -24.33
CA ALA A 440 12.10 27.78 -25.03
C ALA A 440 10.81 27.37 -24.27
N ASP A 441 9.80 28.24 -24.42
CA ASP A 441 8.44 27.98 -24.92
C ASP A 441 7.46 27.05 -24.16
N GLY A 442 6.73 27.67 -23.23
CA GLY A 442 5.26 27.75 -23.18
C GLY A 442 4.38 26.54 -23.52
N VAL A 443 3.82 25.89 -22.48
CA VAL A 443 2.54 25.14 -22.56
C VAL A 443 1.66 25.53 -21.34
N PRO A 444 0.34 25.78 -21.50
CA PRO A 444 -0.52 26.21 -20.38
C PRO A 444 -0.78 25.06 -19.41
N LEU A 445 -0.54 25.28 -18.11
CA LEU A 445 -0.93 24.35 -17.04
C LEU A 445 -2.43 24.50 -16.75
N GLY A 446 -3.20 23.45 -17.05
CA GLY A 446 -4.61 23.33 -16.65
C GLY A 446 -4.73 23.19 -15.13
N VAL A 447 -5.66 23.94 -14.54
CA VAL A 447 -5.87 24.06 -13.09
C VAL A 447 -6.59 22.83 -12.55
N GLY A 448 -5.87 21.95 -11.85
CA GLY A 448 -6.46 20.88 -11.03
C GLY A 448 -6.65 21.36 -9.59
N HIS A 449 -7.82 21.13 -9.02
CA HIS A 449 -8.05 21.35 -7.59
C HIS A 449 -7.14 20.43 -6.76
N VAL A 450 -6.19 21.01 -6.01
CA VAL A 450 -5.30 20.26 -5.11
C VAL A 450 -6.12 19.70 -3.93
N GLN A 451 -6.30 18.38 -3.88
CA GLN A 451 -6.87 17.67 -2.74
C GLN A 451 -5.88 17.77 -1.56
N VAL A 452 -6.31 18.34 -0.44
CA VAL A 452 -5.45 18.49 0.75
C VAL A 452 -5.42 17.16 1.52
N GLN A 453 -4.38 16.36 1.31
CA GLN A 453 -4.16 15.13 2.08
C GLN A 453 -3.37 15.43 3.37
N SER A 454 -3.95 15.10 4.51
CA SER A 454 -3.37 15.35 5.84
C SER A 454 -3.15 14.05 6.60
N THR A 455 -2.03 13.95 7.32
CA THR A 455 -1.72 12.81 8.20
C THR A 455 -1.79 13.23 9.66
N PHE A 456 -2.56 12.48 10.46
CA PHE A 456 -2.74 12.66 11.90
C PHE A 456 -2.04 11.51 12.62
N THR A 457 -1.07 11.79 13.47
CA THR A 457 -0.24 10.77 14.13
C THR A 457 -0.70 10.51 15.56
N VAL A 458 -0.75 9.23 15.96
CA VAL A 458 -1.21 8.80 17.28
C VAL A 458 -0.14 7.97 17.98
N ALA A 459 0.19 8.27 19.23
CA ALA A 459 1.11 7.49 20.05
C ALA A 459 0.71 7.55 21.53
N ALA A 460 0.50 6.38 22.14
CA ALA A 460 0.03 6.28 23.52
C ALA A 460 1.01 6.89 24.55
N ASP A 461 2.30 6.99 24.22
CA ASP A 461 3.35 7.58 25.05
C ASP A 461 3.44 9.12 24.96
N GLY A 462 2.59 9.75 24.13
CA GLY A 462 2.58 11.20 23.90
C GLY A 462 3.65 11.70 22.93
N SER A 463 4.37 10.82 22.23
CA SER A 463 5.38 11.20 21.23
C SER A 463 4.82 11.70 19.90
N ALA A 464 3.50 11.65 19.70
CA ALA A 464 2.81 12.05 18.49
C ALA A 464 1.77 13.15 18.75
N GLN A 465 1.10 13.62 17.68
CA GLN A 465 0.12 14.70 17.76
C GLN A 465 -1.07 14.38 18.69
N PHE A 466 -1.48 13.11 18.75
CA PHE A 466 -2.57 12.65 19.60
C PHE A 466 -2.13 11.45 20.45
N GLN A 467 -2.65 11.39 21.67
CA GLN A 467 -2.44 10.23 22.56
C GLN A 467 -3.47 9.12 22.32
N THR A 468 -4.65 9.47 21.80
CA THR A 468 -5.76 8.53 21.55
C THR A 468 -6.20 8.57 20.10
N VAL A 469 -6.70 7.44 19.60
CA VAL A 469 -7.19 7.29 18.23
C VAL A 469 -8.46 8.10 18.06
N GLN A 470 -9.37 8.13 19.04
CA GLN A 470 -10.60 8.93 18.93
C GLN A 470 -10.30 10.44 18.84
N ALA A 471 -9.30 10.94 19.55
CA ALA A 471 -8.92 12.36 19.46
C ALA A 471 -8.42 12.71 18.05
N ALA A 472 -7.64 11.82 17.43
CA ALA A 472 -7.22 12.00 16.04
C ALA A 472 -8.41 11.96 15.08
N ILE A 473 -9.34 11.02 15.24
CA ILE A 473 -10.59 10.95 14.44
C ILE A 473 -11.37 12.27 14.52
N ASN A 474 -11.53 12.81 15.74
CA ASN A 474 -12.27 14.05 15.96
C ASN A 474 -11.59 15.28 15.34
N ALA A 475 -10.27 15.22 15.13
CA ALA A 475 -9.49 16.32 14.57
C ALA A 475 -9.45 16.31 13.03
N VAL A 476 -9.85 15.22 12.39
CA VAL A 476 -9.86 15.14 10.92
C VAL A 476 -10.95 16.06 10.36
N PRO A 477 -10.64 16.99 9.43
CA PRO A 477 -11.63 17.82 8.77
C PRO A 477 -12.66 16.98 7.99
N THR A 478 -13.92 17.41 8.00
CA THR A 478 -14.99 16.84 7.17
C THR A 478 -15.13 17.63 5.86
N ASP A 479 -14.05 17.73 5.10
CA ASP A 479 -14.00 18.50 3.84
C ASP A 479 -14.14 17.61 2.58
N GLY A 480 -14.21 16.29 2.78
CA GLY A 480 -14.31 15.30 1.71
C GLY A 480 -12.96 14.88 1.11
N ASN A 481 -11.85 15.49 1.52
CA ASN A 481 -10.53 15.15 1.04
C ASN A 481 -10.04 13.82 1.67
N PRO A 482 -9.11 13.10 1.01
CA PRO A 482 -8.46 11.95 1.62
C PRO A 482 -7.62 12.36 2.84
N HIS A 483 -7.80 11.68 3.96
CA HIS A 483 -7.00 11.89 5.17
C HIS A 483 -6.48 10.56 5.72
N THR A 484 -5.38 10.60 6.48
CA THR A 484 -4.78 9.41 7.10
C THR A 484 -4.59 9.62 8.60
N ILE A 485 -5.00 8.65 9.40
CA ILE A 485 -4.62 8.52 10.81
C ILE A 485 -3.56 7.41 10.88
N LEU A 486 -2.35 7.77 11.31
CA LEU A 486 -1.22 6.87 11.46
C LEU A 486 -0.99 6.57 12.94
N ILE A 487 -1.20 5.32 13.34
CA ILE A 487 -1.19 4.89 14.74
C ILE A 487 0.12 4.15 15.03
N ASN A 488 0.94 4.70 15.92
CA ASN A 488 2.16 4.06 16.37
C ASN A 488 1.87 2.79 17.17
N ARG A 489 2.90 1.96 17.35
CA ARG A 489 2.80 0.74 18.14
C ARG A 489 2.25 1.03 19.55
N GLY A 490 1.39 0.14 20.03
CA GLY A 490 0.82 0.26 21.35
C GLY A 490 -0.55 -0.40 21.48
N THR A 491 -0.99 -0.52 22.72
CA THR A 491 -2.36 -0.92 23.06
C THR A 491 -3.14 0.31 23.47
N TYR A 492 -4.25 0.56 22.77
CA TYR A 492 -5.13 1.69 22.94
C TYR A 492 -6.45 1.19 23.53
N HIS A 493 -6.64 1.43 24.84
CA HIS A 493 -7.84 0.99 25.54
C HIS A 493 -8.97 2.02 25.43
N GLU A 494 -9.66 2.04 24.31
CA GLU A 494 -10.70 3.01 23.98
C GLU A 494 -11.77 2.44 23.06
N VAL A 495 -12.97 3.02 23.11
CA VAL A 495 -14.04 2.80 22.12
C VAL A 495 -13.93 3.90 21.06
N ILE A 496 -13.85 3.51 19.79
CA ILE A 496 -13.71 4.46 18.69
C ILE A 496 -14.91 4.43 17.74
N SER A 497 -15.26 5.60 17.20
CA SER A 497 -16.34 5.76 16.23
C SER A 497 -15.93 6.74 15.14
N VAL A 498 -16.00 6.29 13.89
CA VAL A 498 -15.85 7.13 12.70
C VAL A 498 -17.24 7.48 12.17
N PRO A 499 -17.68 8.75 12.25
CA PRO A 499 -19.01 9.15 11.83
C PRO A 499 -19.17 9.08 10.30
N LYS A 500 -20.42 9.00 9.83
CA LYS A 500 -20.75 8.91 8.39
C LYS A 500 -20.23 10.10 7.57
N THR A 501 -20.07 11.26 8.22
CA THR A 501 -19.56 12.51 7.63
C THR A 501 -18.06 12.46 7.31
N GLN A 502 -17.31 11.53 7.89
CA GLN A 502 -15.85 11.43 7.75
C GLN A 502 -15.44 10.59 6.53
N THR A 503 -15.77 11.05 5.33
CA THR A 503 -15.53 10.30 4.09
C THR A 503 -14.03 10.23 3.73
N ASN A 504 -13.61 9.20 2.99
CA ASN A 504 -12.25 9.08 2.43
C ASN A 504 -11.11 9.02 3.46
N LEU A 505 -11.41 8.58 4.69
CA LEU A 505 -10.43 8.40 5.75
C LEU A 505 -9.68 7.06 5.60
N THR A 506 -8.39 7.07 5.91
CA THR A 506 -7.57 5.87 6.11
C THR A 506 -7.09 5.81 7.56
N ILE A 507 -7.31 4.70 8.25
CA ILE A 507 -6.78 4.44 9.60
C ILE A 507 -5.75 3.33 9.49
N LYS A 508 -4.49 3.61 9.84
CA LYS A 508 -3.37 2.72 9.55
C LYS A 508 -2.41 2.57 10.73
N GLY A 509 -2.01 1.33 11.03
CA GLY A 509 -0.88 1.08 11.93
C GLY A 509 0.47 1.41 11.28
N ALA A 510 1.33 2.13 12.01
CA ALA A 510 2.55 2.73 11.47
C ALA A 510 3.64 1.72 11.09
N THR A 511 3.63 0.51 11.68
CA THR A 511 4.70 -0.47 11.50
C THR A 511 4.47 -1.40 10.30
N GLY A 512 3.25 -1.42 9.74
CA GLY A 512 2.83 -2.41 8.75
C GLY A 512 2.57 -3.82 9.32
N ASN A 513 2.85 -4.05 10.61
CA ASN A 513 2.49 -5.29 11.31
C ASN A 513 1.23 -5.06 12.14
N ALA A 514 0.16 -5.82 11.83
CA ALA A 514 -1.13 -5.65 12.49
C ALA A 514 -1.13 -6.00 13.98
N GLU A 515 -0.17 -6.78 14.46
CA GLU A 515 -0.03 -7.14 15.87
C GLU A 515 0.57 -6.03 16.74
N ASP A 516 1.26 -5.04 16.14
CA ASP A 516 1.96 -4.00 16.90
C ASP A 516 1.01 -2.91 17.42
N VAL A 517 -0.18 -2.78 16.83
CA VAL A 517 -1.20 -1.77 17.16
C VAL A 517 -2.48 -2.48 17.54
N ASN A 518 -2.93 -2.35 18.78
CA ASN A 518 -4.16 -2.98 19.25
C ASN A 518 -5.13 -1.96 19.86
N ILE A 519 -6.26 -1.73 19.21
CA ILE A 519 -7.37 -0.95 19.76
C ILE A 519 -8.32 -1.93 20.45
N THR A 520 -8.49 -1.79 21.76
CA THR A 520 -9.18 -2.80 22.57
C THR A 520 -10.17 -2.17 23.55
N TYR A 521 -11.31 -2.82 23.72
CA TYR A 521 -12.26 -2.54 24.79
C TYR A 521 -13.06 -3.81 25.11
N GLY A 522 -13.93 -3.80 26.13
CA GLY A 522 -14.63 -5.00 26.61
C GLY A 522 -16.11 -4.82 26.89
N ASN A 523 -16.85 -4.10 26.05
CA ASN A 523 -18.31 -3.99 26.18
C ASN A 523 -18.99 -5.23 25.60
N ALA A 524 -20.05 -5.69 26.26
CA ALA A 524 -21.02 -6.65 25.75
C ALA A 524 -22.39 -6.00 25.58
N HIS A 525 -23.34 -6.75 25.02
CA HIS A 525 -24.74 -6.33 24.90
C HIS A 525 -25.30 -5.88 26.25
N GLY A 526 -25.21 -6.76 27.26
CA GLY A 526 -25.74 -6.50 28.60
C GLY A 526 -24.87 -5.57 29.46
N THR A 527 -23.77 -5.03 28.92
CA THR A 527 -23.00 -4.01 29.65
C THR A 527 -23.85 -2.75 29.78
N LEU A 528 -23.95 -2.21 31.00
CA LEU A 528 -24.70 -0.99 31.26
C LEU A 528 -23.89 0.26 30.88
N LYS A 529 -24.57 1.20 30.23
CA LYS A 529 -24.12 2.58 30.02
C LYS A 529 -24.21 3.36 31.33
N PRO A 530 -23.60 4.57 31.40
CA PRO A 530 -23.73 5.45 32.56
C PRO A 530 -25.17 5.83 32.92
N ASP A 531 -26.10 5.79 31.96
CA ASP A 531 -27.53 6.07 32.18
C ASP A 531 -28.33 4.85 32.69
N GLY A 532 -27.67 3.71 32.91
CA GLY A 532 -28.30 2.48 33.39
C GLY A 532 -28.97 1.64 32.30
N THR A 533 -28.93 2.05 31.03
CA THR A 533 -29.42 1.25 29.90
C THR A 533 -28.32 0.37 29.32
N GLU A 534 -28.67 -0.74 28.70
CA GLU A 534 -27.71 -1.63 28.04
C GLU A 534 -27.10 -1.00 26.77
N TYR A 535 -25.85 -1.35 26.47
CA TYR A 535 -25.22 -1.02 25.18
C TYR A 535 -25.95 -1.67 24.01
N GLY A 536 -26.46 -2.89 24.20
CA GLY A 536 -26.97 -3.71 23.12
C GLY A 536 -25.86 -4.19 22.19
N THR A 537 -26.17 -5.10 21.26
CA THR A 537 -25.17 -5.76 20.42
C THR A 537 -24.34 -4.76 19.60
N GLU A 538 -24.98 -3.86 18.85
CA GLU A 538 -24.24 -2.88 18.04
C GLU A 538 -23.50 -1.85 18.90
N GLY A 539 -24.08 -1.43 20.03
CA GLY A 539 -23.44 -0.50 20.95
C GLY A 539 -22.24 -1.09 21.70
N SER A 540 -22.09 -2.41 21.71
CA SER A 540 -20.95 -3.10 22.32
C SER A 540 -19.65 -2.98 21.53
N ALA A 541 -19.70 -2.44 20.30
CA ALA A 541 -18.57 -2.38 19.38
C ALA A 541 -17.37 -1.60 19.95
N THR A 542 -16.18 -2.23 19.95
CA THR A 542 -14.91 -1.50 20.18
C THR A 542 -14.68 -0.44 19.11
N ALA A 543 -14.96 -0.76 17.84
CA ALA A 543 -14.84 0.17 16.72
C ALA A 543 -16.13 0.24 15.89
N SER A 544 -16.72 1.44 15.79
CA SER A 544 -17.92 1.71 14.99
C SER A 544 -17.59 2.57 13.76
N PHE A 545 -17.59 1.97 12.57
CA PHE A 545 -17.16 2.65 11.35
C PHE A 545 -18.33 2.87 10.40
N LYS A 546 -18.81 4.12 10.34
CA LYS A 546 -19.99 4.54 9.57
C LYS A 546 -19.62 5.29 8.28
N ALA A 547 -18.38 5.73 8.15
CA ALA A 547 -17.90 6.48 7.00
C ALA A 547 -17.86 5.64 5.72
N PRO A 548 -18.35 6.15 4.58
CA PRO A 548 -18.10 5.54 3.29
C PRO A 548 -16.64 5.76 2.85
N ASN A 549 -16.14 4.89 1.97
CA ASN A 549 -14.77 4.91 1.45
C ASN A 549 -13.68 4.82 2.54
N LEU A 550 -14.01 4.33 3.73
CA LEU A 550 -13.06 4.15 4.82
C LEU A 550 -12.09 3.00 4.48
N ARG A 551 -10.79 3.23 4.70
CA ARG A 551 -9.75 2.20 4.66
C ARG A 551 -9.19 1.96 6.05
N VAL A 552 -9.01 0.70 6.42
CA VAL A 552 -8.39 0.30 7.69
C VAL A 552 -7.28 -0.70 7.42
N GLU A 553 -6.08 -0.41 7.92
CA GLU A 553 -4.87 -1.14 7.59
C GLU A 553 -3.99 -1.38 8.82
N SER A 554 -3.39 -2.57 8.91
CA SER A 554 -2.17 -2.81 9.69
C SER A 554 -2.37 -2.68 11.19
N LEU A 555 -3.54 -3.04 11.70
CA LEU A 555 -3.86 -2.93 13.12
C LEU A 555 -4.77 -4.05 13.59
N THR A 556 -4.88 -4.20 14.91
CA THR A 556 -5.79 -5.10 15.60
C THR A 556 -6.93 -4.30 16.22
N ILE A 557 -8.16 -4.81 16.07
CA ILE A 557 -9.35 -4.36 16.77
C ILE A 557 -9.83 -5.53 17.63
N THR A 558 -9.86 -5.34 18.93
CA THR A 558 -10.22 -6.39 19.90
C THR A 558 -11.44 -6.00 20.71
N ASN A 559 -12.42 -6.90 20.83
CA ASN A 559 -13.32 -6.91 21.97
C ASN A 559 -12.87 -7.99 22.95
N SER A 560 -12.38 -7.56 24.12
CA SER A 560 -11.77 -8.41 25.15
C SER A 560 -12.78 -8.89 26.19
N PHE A 561 -14.08 -8.73 25.94
CA PHE A 561 -15.13 -9.18 26.87
C PHE A 561 -15.03 -10.69 27.16
N ASP A 562 -14.97 -11.03 28.45
CA ASP A 562 -15.00 -12.42 28.92
C ASP A 562 -16.26 -12.67 29.77
N PRO A 563 -17.25 -13.44 29.27
CA PRO A 563 -18.43 -13.80 30.03
C PRO A 563 -18.14 -14.44 31.40
N ALA A 564 -17.01 -15.17 31.54
CA ALA A 564 -16.67 -15.82 32.79
C ALA A 564 -16.26 -14.81 33.89
N ALA A 565 -15.80 -13.62 33.49
CA ALA A 565 -15.45 -12.52 34.39
C ALA A 565 -16.66 -11.61 34.72
N HIS A 566 -17.80 -11.81 34.04
CA HIS A 566 -18.97 -10.92 34.09
C HIS A 566 -20.26 -11.70 34.40
N SER A 567 -20.31 -12.35 35.57
CA SER A 567 -21.45 -13.15 36.01
C SER A 567 -22.76 -12.36 36.19
N GLU A 568 -22.66 -11.04 36.27
CA GLU A 568 -23.77 -10.09 36.33
C GLU A 568 -24.50 -9.94 34.99
N ILE A 569 -23.85 -10.25 33.87
CA ILE A 569 -24.45 -10.18 32.53
C ILE A 569 -25.15 -11.51 32.22
N SER A 570 -26.39 -11.42 31.74
CA SER A 570 -27.16 -12.59 31.33
C SER A 570 -26.37 -13.42 30.30
N PRO A 571 -26.37 -14.76 30.40
CA PRO A 571 -25.70 -15.59 29.40
C PRO A 571 -26.26 -15.40 27.97
N TYR A 572 -27.44 -14.80 27.83
CA TYR A 572 -28.07 -14.48 26.55
C TYR A 572 -27.69 -13.11 25.98
N GLU A 573 -26.95 -12.29 26.74
CA GLU A 573 -26.57 -10.90 26.42
C GLU A 573 -25.03 -10.75 26.35
N THR A 574 -24.35 -11.82 25.94
CA THR A 574 -22.88 -11.92 25.88
C THR A 574 -22.28 -11.56 24.52
N GLN A 575 -23.10 -11.05 23.59
CA GLN A 575 -22.65 -10.53 22.29
C GLN A 575 -21.67 -9.36 22.53
N ALA A 576 -20.51 -9.40 21.88
CA ALA A 576 -19.44 -8.43 22.14
C ALA A 576 -18.69 -8.13 20.83
N VAL A 577 -19.12 -7.06 20.17
CA VAL A 577 -18.65 -6.69 18.84
C VAL A 577 -17.26 -6.08 18.91
N ALA A 578 -16.33 -6.54 18.09
CA ALA A 578 -15.04 -5.87 17.91
C ALA A 578 -15.16 -4.77 16.86
N LEU A 579 -15.75 -5.09 15.71
CA LEU A 579 -15.94 -4.16 14.60
C LEU A 579 -17.40 -4.12 14.15
N ALA A 580 -18.00 -2.93 14.19
CA ALA A 580 -19.24 -2.60 13.49
C ALA A 580 -18.94 -1.83 12.20
N ALA A 581 -18.88 -2.54 11.08
CA ALA A 581 -18.72 -2.00 9.73
C ALA A 581 -20.10 -1.66 9.15
N THR A 582 -20.37 -0.37 8.94
CA THR A 582 -21.71 0.11 8.54
C THR A 582 -21.72 1.07 7.35
N GLY A 583 -20.53 1.43 6.84
CA GLY A 583 -20.39 2.31 5.67
C GLY A 583 -20.28 1.52 4.37
N ASP A 584 -20.63 2.15 3.25
CA ASP A 584 -20.43 1.60 1.90
C ASP A 584 -18.98 1.83 1.43
N ARG A 585 -18.48 0.92 0.59
CA ARG A 585 -17.12 0.95 0.04
C ARG A 585 -16.01 0.94 1.10
N GLN A 586 -16.22 0.21 2.19
CA GLN A 586 -15.20 0.06 3.24
C GLN A 586 -14.21 -1.05 2.88
N VAL A 587 -12.92 -0.81 3.14
CA VAL A 587 -11.84 -1.76 2.87
C VAL A 587 -11.01 -1.99 4.13
N TYR A 588 -10.81 -3.25 4.48
CA TYR A 588 -10.02 -3.71 5.62
C TYR A 588 -8.92 -4.63 5.09
N THR A 589 -7.68 -4.18 5.12
CA THR A 589 -6.54 -4.94 4.57
C THR A 589 -5.59 -5.30 5.69
N ASN A 590 -5.17 -6.57 5.83
CA ASN A 590 -4.44 -7.11 7.01
C ASN A 590 -4.67 -6.36 8.31
N VAL A 591 -5.94 -6.44 8.69
CA VAL A 591 -6.47 -6.09 10.00
C VAL A 591 -6.68 -7.41 10.74
N ARG A 592 -6.47 -7.39 12.05
CA ARG A 592 -6.86 -8.48 12.95
C ARG A 592 -8.12 -8.03 13.68
N ILE A 593 -9.17 -8.85 13.66
CA ILE A 593 -10.43 -8.54 14.34
C ILE A 593 -10.74 -9.69 15.29
N ILE A 594 -10.65 -9.40 16.59
CA ILE A 594 -10.61 -10.43 17.63
C ILE A 594 -11.78 -10.22 18.58
N GLY A 595 -12.60 -11.24 18.75
CA GLY A 595 -13.69 -11.25 19.70
C GLY A 595 -14.15 -12.67 19.99
N ARG A 596 -15.42 -12.79 20.36
CA ARG A 596 -16.02 -14.08 20.71
C ARG A 596 -17.36 -14.24 20.03
N GLN A 597 -18.46 -13.91 20.71
CA GLN A 597 -19.77 -13.85 20.08
C GLN A 597 -19.93 -12.52 19.35
N ASP A 598 -20.43 -12.56 18.10
CA ASP A 598 -20.76 -11.38 17.29
C ASP A 598 -19.54 -10.47 16.98
N THR A 599 -18.38 -11.05 16.64
CA THR A 599 -17.11 -10.29 16.48
C THR A 599 -17.15 -9.20 15.40
N VAL A 600 -17.72 -9.47 14.22
CA VAL A 600 -17.80 -8.55 13.08
C VAL A 600 -19.26 -8.37 12.67
N LEU A 601 -19.79 -7.18 12.91
CA LEU A 601 -21.08 -6.74 12.39
C LEU A 601 -20.87 -6.07 11.01
N ALA A 602 -21.19 -6.79 9.95
CA ALA A 602 -21.18 -6.32 8.57
C ALA A 602 -22.59 -5.87 8.16
N LYS A 603 -22.90 -4.59 8.37
CA LYS A 603 -24.28 -4.08 8.34
C LYS A 603 -24.52 -3.02 7.27
N SER A 604 -25.66 -3.11 6.61
CA SER A 604 -26.27 -2.01 5.88
C SER A 604 -27.20 -1.22 6.79
N PRO A 605 -27.17 0.13 6.76
CA PRO A 605 -28.06 0.96 7.57
C PRO A 605 -29.55 0.65 7.35
N ALA A 606 -29.98 0.46 6.09
CA ALA A 606 -31.30 -0.07 5.76
C ALA A 606 -31.23 -1.51 5.21
N ALA A 607 -32.34 -2.24 5.33
CA ALA A 607 -32.43 -3.64 4.91
C ALA A 607 -32.07 -3.83 3.43
N THR A 608 -32.50 -2.92 2.55
CA THR A 608 -32.33 -2.99 1.10
C THR A 608 -31.12 -2.22 0.57
N ASP A 609 -30.41 -1.44 1.39
CA ASP A 609 -29.26 -0.63 0.96
C ASP A 609 -28.10 -1.50 0.46
N GLN A 610 -27.53 -1.18 -0.70
CA GLN A 610 -26.32 -1.85 -1.17
C GLN A 610 -25.07 -1.28 -0.47
N THR A 611 -24.77 -1.80 0.72
CA THR A 611 -23.55 -1.48 1.48
C THR A 611 -22.52 -2.55 1.24
N ARG A 612 -21.37 -2.19 0.66
CA ARG A 612 -20.34 -3.15 0.28
C ARG A 612 -19.08 -2.99 1.10
N GLN A 613 -18.52 -4.11 1.54
CA GLN A 613 -17.40 -4.15 2.48
C GLN A 613 -16.42 -5.24 2.05
N TYR A 614 -15.13 -4.90 1.98
CA TYR A 614 -14.08 -5.82 1.55
C TYR A 614 -13.05 -6.04 2.64
N PHE A 615 -12.92 -7.28 3.09
CA PHE A 615 -11.98 -7.73 4.10
C PHE A 615 -10.94 -8.62 3.41
N ARG A 616 -9.73 -8.10 3.18
CA ARG A 616 -8.65 -8.77 2.44
C ARG A 616 -7.46 -9.08 3.33
N ASN A 617 -6.97 -10.32 3.27
CA ASN A 617 -5.80 -10.75 4.06
C ASN A 617 -6.00 -10.52 5.56
N VAL A 618 -7.22 -10.62 6.07
CA VAL A 618 -7.55 -10.35 7.47
C VAL A 618 -7.35 -11.59 8.34
N TYR A 619 -7.11 -11.38 9.63
CA TYR A 619 -7.25 -12.42 10.66
C TYR A 619 -8.51 -12.15 11.46
N ILE A 620 -9.39 -13.13 11.62
CA ILE A 620 -10.60 -12.97 12.42
C ILE A 620 -10.70 -14.13 13.40
N ALA A 621 -10.89 -13.84 14.68
CA ALA A 621 -11.10 -14.84 15.72
C ALA A 621 -12.46 -14.64 16.40
N GLY A 622 -13.22 -15.73 16.56
CA GLY A 622 -14.53 -15.70 17.19
C GLY A 622 -15.11 -17.09 17.45
N SER A 623 -16.34 -17.14 17.97
CA SER A 623 -17.03 -18.39 18.33
C SER A 623 -18.45 -18.50 17.77
N ILE A 624 -19.37 -17.63 18.19
CA ILE A 624 -20.80 -17.73 17.84
C ILE A 624 -21.17 -16.54 16.97
N ASP A 625 -21.77 -16.80 15.82
CA ASP A 625 -22.29 -15.80 14.87
C ASP A 625 -21.28 -14.69 14.55
N PHE A 626 -20.00 -15.01 14.56
CA PHE A 626 -18.99 -13.97 14.69
C PHE A 626 -18.75 -13.17 13.41
N LEU A 627 -19.30 -13.61 12.27
CA LEU A 627 -19.49 -12.81 11.06
C LEU A 627 -21.00 -12.68 10.77
N PHE A 628 -21.61 -11.53 11.04
CA PHE A 628 -23.06 -11.39 10.96
C PHE A 628 -23.49 -10.05 10.37
N GLY A 629 -24.74 -9.98 9.90
CA GLY A 629 -25.32 -8.77 9.31
C GLY A 629 -25.82 -8.92 7.87
N ASN A 630 -26.25 -7.80 7.29
CA ASN A 630 -26.99 -7.70 6.03
C ASN A 630 -26.24 -6.92 4.94
N ALA A 631 -24.98 -6.54 5.18
CA ALA A 631 -24.13 -5.95 4.15
C ALA A 631 -23.76 -6.99 3.07
N THR A 632 -23.35 -6.48 1.92
CA THR A 632 -22.62 -7.27 0.92
C THR A 632 -21.15 -7.29 1.32
N ALA A 633 -20.74 -8.30 2.08
CA ALA A 633 -19.42 -8.39 2.67
C ALA A 633 -18.61 -9.53 2.05
N VAL A 634 -17.38 -9.23 1.62
CA VAL A 634 -16.46 -10.20 1.04
C VAL A 634 -15.24 -10.35 1.94
N PHE A 635 -15.02 -11.57 2.42
CA PHE A 635 -13.83 -12.00 3.16
C PHE A 635 -12.94 -12.80 2.20
N ASP A 636 -11.88 -12.19 1.71
CA ASP A 636 -10.97 -12.76 0.70
C ASP A 636 -9.57 -12.96 1.29
N ARG A 637 -9.03 -14.17 1.14
CA ARG A 637 -7.74 -14.57 1.75
C ARG A 637 -7.73 -14.34 3.27
N ALA A 638 -8.86 -14.54 3.93
CA ALA A 638 -8.97 -14.41 5.38
C ALA A 638 -8.40 -15.65 6.08
N ASN A 639 -7.74 -15.44 7.22
CA ASN A 639 -7.47 -16.48 8.20
C ASN A 639 -8.53 -16.38 9.30
N ILE A 640 -9.45 -17.34 9.34
CA ILE A 640 -10.57 -17.36 10.28
C ILE A 640 -10.27 -18.40 11.35
N ASP A 641 -9.95 -17.96 12.57
CA ASP A 641 -9.66 -18.82 13.71
C ASP A 641 -10.92 -19.06 14.56
N LEU A 642 -11.40 -20.30 14.54
CA LEU A 642 -12.50 -20.72 15.40
C LEU A 642 -11.93 -20.95 16.79
N ALA A 643 -12.22 -20.01 17.69
CA ALA A 643 -11.75 -20.03 19.07
C ALA A 643 -12.00 -21.40 19.70
N ALA A 644 -11.11 -21.83 20.59
CA ALA A 644 -11.21 -23.09 21.32
C ALA A 644 -12.36 -23.07 22.34
N TRP A 645 -13.58 -23.04 21.82
CA TRP A 645 -14.85 -23.00 22.52
C TRP A 645 -15.60 -24.31 22.26
N PRO A 646 -16.54 -24.74 23.12
CA PRO A 646 -17.26 -26.01 22.96
C PRO A 646 -18.01 -26.17 21.62
N GLY A 647 -18.26 -25.08 20.91
CA GLY A 647 -18.83 -25.06 19.57
C GLY A 647 -19.34 -23.68 19.18
N GLY A 648 -19.84 -23.55 17.95
CA GLY A 648 -20.32 -22.26 17.46
C GLY A 648 -20.73 -22.23 15.99
N THR A 649 -20.86 -21.03 15.46
CA THR A 649 -21.34 -20.72 14.10
C THR A 649 -20.45 -19.63 13.52
N ILE A 650 -20.00 -19.82 12.28
CA ILE A 650 -19.13 -18.82 11.63
C ILE A 650 -19.95 -17.63 11.18
N VAL A 651 -20.96 -17.87 10.35
CA VAL A 651 -21.77 -16.80 9.77
C VAL A 651 -23.22 -16.80 10.27
N ALA A 652 -23.76 -15.61 10.50
CA ALA A 652 -25.18 -15.37 10.75
C ALA A 652 -25.73 -14.20 9.91
N PRO A 653 -25.84 -14.36 8.58
CA PRO A 653 -26.34 -13.30 7.73
C PRO A 653 -27.84 -13.06 7.96
N ASN A 654 -28.28 -11.81 7.80
CA ASN A 654 -29.69 -11.41 7.73
C ASN A 654 -30.00 -10.63 6.43
N THR A 655 -29.36 -11.05 5.34
CA THR A 655 -29.52 -10.45 4.01
C THR A 655 -30.99 -10.36 3.62
N ASP A 656 -31.44 -9.19 3.15
CA ASP A 656 -32.81 -9.02 2.66
C ASP A 656 -33.03 -9.82 1.36
N GLN A 657 -34.25 -10.32 1.14
CA GLN A 657 -34.61 -11.06 -0.08
C GLN A 657 -34.42 -10.24 -1.37
N ALA A 658 -34.52 -8.92 -1.32
CA ALA A 658 -34.27 -8.04 -2.46
C ALA A 658 -32.78 -7.93 -2.81
N LYS A 659 -31.88 -8.28 -1.89
CA LYS A 659 -30.44 -8.27 -2.11
C LYS A 659 -29.97 -9.59 -2.70
N LYS A 660 -29.29 -9.52 -3.85
CA LYS A 660 -28.68 -10.70 -4.47
C LYS A 660 -27.54 -11.28 -3.61
N TYR A 661 -26.71 -10.42 -3.02
CA TYR A 661 -25.48 -10.80 -2.34
C TYR A 661 -25.48 -10.37 -0.87
N GLY A 662 -25.16 -11.33 0.00
CA GLY A 662 -24.89 -11.16 1.43
C GLY A 662 -23.41 -11.36 1.71
N ILE A 663 -23.06 -12.41 2.45
CA ILE A 663 -21.68 -12.70 2.86
C ILE A 663 -21.00 -13.66 1.88
N LEU A 664 -19.76 -13.37 1.49
CA LEU A 664 -18.89 -14.26 0.72
C LEU A 664 -17.59 -14.50 1.50
N ILE A 665 -17.23 -15.76 1.71
CA ILE A 665 -15.91 -16.17 2.17
C ILE A 665 -15.23 -16.86 1.00
N THR A 666 -14.09 -16.34 0.54
CA THR A 666 -13.40 -16.84 -0.66
C THR A 666 -11.89 -16.89 -0.46
N ASN A 667 -11.22 -17.88 -1.07
CA ASN A 667 -9.75 -18.06 -1.01
C ASN A 667 -9.20 -18.08 0.42
N SER A 668 -10.00 -18.50 1.40
CA SER A 668 -9.73 -18.29 2.82
C SER A 668 -9.33 -19.58 3.52
N ASN A 669 -8.70 -19.44 4.67
CA ASN A 669 -8.29 -20.56 5.50
C ASN A 669 -9.03 -20.49 6.83
N ILE A 670 -9.95 -21.43 7.05
CA ILE A 670 -10.60 -21.59 8.35
C ILE A 670 -9.75 -22.56 9.16
N VAL A 671 -9.33 -22.15 10.34
CA VAL A 671 -8.47 -22.92 11.25
C VAL A 671 -9.16 -23.07 12.59
N SER A 672 -8.83 -24.13 13.32
CA SER A 672 -9.35 -24.32 14.67
C SER A 672 -8.50 -25.30 15.45
N LYS A 673 -8.50 -25.13 16.77
CA LYS A 673 -8.02 -26.13 17.74
C LYS A 673 -9.18 -26.82 18.47
N ALA A 674 -10.43 -26.51 18.15
CA ALA A 674 -11.61 -27.13 18.75
C ALA A 674 -11.72 -28.61 18.34
N ALA A 675 -12.49 -29.38 19.12
CA ALA A 675 -12.79 -30.77 18.80
C ALA A 675 -13.54 -30.87 17.46
N ALA A 676 -13.41 -32.01 16.79
CA ALA A 676 -14.07 -32.23 15.51
C ALA A 676 -15.61 -32.15 15.63
N ASN A 677 -16.27 -31.66 14.58
CA ASN A 677 -17.74 -31.51 14.51
C ASN A 677 -18.37 -30.72 15.66
N THR A 678 -17.75 -29.60 16.05
CA THR A 678 -18.27 -28.68 17.09
C THR A 678 -18.76 -27.36 16.52
N PHE A 679 -18.37 -27.01 15.29
CA PHE A 679 -18.75 -25.77 14.63
C PHE A 679 -19.64 -26.00 13.39
N TYR A 680 -20.56 -25.09 13.19
CA TYR A 680 -21.38 -24.96 11.98
C TYR A 680 -20.82 -23.84 11.09
N LEU A 681 -20.93 -23.99 9.79
CA LEU A 681 -20.63 -22.93 8.82
C LEU A 681 -21.52 -21.71 9.04
N GLY A 682 -22.79 -21.90 9.41
CA GLY A 682 -23.64 -20.77 9.76
C GLY A 682 -25.10 -21.12 10.07
N ARG A 683 -25.86 -20.08 10.40
CA ARG A 683 -27.31 -20.14 10.67
C ARG A 683 -28.05 -18.89 10.18
N PRO A 684 -29.34 -18.97 9.85
CA PRO A 684 -30.04 -17.89 9.18
C PRO A 684 -30.65 -16.89 10.17
N TRP A 685 -30.06 -15.70 10.27
CA TRP A 685 -30.57 -14.65 11.14
C TRP A 685 -31.73 -13.89 10.51
N HIS A 686 -32.87 -13.90 11.18
CA HIS A 686 -34.08 -13.19 10.77
C HIS A 686 -34.44 -12.14 11.81
N ASN A 687 -33.90 -10.94 11.67
CA ASN A 687 -34.29 -9.76 12.45
C ASN A 687 -35.32 -8.88 11.73
N THR A 688 -35.64 -9.19 10.48
CA THR A 688 -36.73 -8.57 9.70
C THR A 688 -37.58 -9.65 9.07
N THR A 689 -38.83 -9.32 8.73
CA THR A 689 -39.76 -10.23 8.04
C THR A 689 -39.39 -10.49 6.59
N THR A 690 -38.50 -9.67 6.00
CA THR A 690 -38.04 -9.75 4.62
C THR A 690 -36.65 -10.40 4.47
N ALA A 691 -36.04 -10.81 5.59
CA ALA A 691 -34.74 -11.46 5.57
C ALA A 691 -34.83 -12.81 4.82
N GLN A 692 -33.96 -12.98 3.82
CA GLN A 692 -33.64 -14.26 3.21
C GLN A 692 -32.10 -14.41 3.23
N PRO A 693 -31.56 -14.87 4.37
CA PRO A 693 -30.12 -14.94 4.64
C PRO A 693 -29.32 -15.58 3.51
N GLN A 694 -28.18 -14.99 3.16
CA GLN A 694 -27.34 -15.44 2.05
C GLN A 694 -25.88 -15.52 2.47
N THR A 695 -25.27 -16.68 2.23
CA THR A 695 -23.81 -16.82 2.31
C THR A 695 -23.27 -17.80 1.27
N VAL A 696 -22.07 -17.54 0.78
CA VAL A 696 -21.28 -18.52 0.02
C VAL A 696 -19.90 -18.66 0.67
N ILE A 697 -19.46 -19.90 0.87
CA ILE A 697 -18.08 -20.23 1.25
C ILE A 697 -17.45 -20.98 0.10
N ARG A 698 -16.41 -20.42 -0.51
CA ARG A 698 -15.80 -21.00 -1.72
C ARG A 698 -14.29 -20.96 -1.75
N ASP A 699 -13.68 -21.88 -2.49
CA ASP A 699 -12.24 -21.93 -2.72
C ASP A 699 -11.43 -21.85 -1.41
N SER A 700 -11.97 -22.42 -0.32
CA SER A 700 -11.48 -22.22 1.04
C SER A 700 -11.17 -23.55 1.74
N SER A 701 -10.25 -23.52 2.71
CA SER A 701 -9.91 -24.69 3.55
C SER A 701 -10.78 -24.71 4.81
N LEU A 702 -11.35 -25.88 5.13
CA LEU A 702 -12.23 -26.12 6.27
C LEU A 702 -11.62 -27.17 7.23
N PRO A 703 -11.49 -26.88 8.54
CA PRO A 703 -10.86 -27.77 9.52
C PRO A 703 -11.85 -28.83 10.02
N ALA A 704 -11.35 -29.86 10.69
CA ALA A 704 -12.17 -30.96 11.25
C ALA A 704 -13.22 -30.49 12.27
N ALA A 705 -13.04 -29.30 12.85
CA ALA A 705 -14.01 -28.69 13.75
C ALA A 705 -15.39 -28.47 13.10
N ILE A 706 -15.46 -28.34 11.76
CA ILE A 706 -16.74 -28.18 11.05
C ILE A 706 -17.51 -29.49 11.01
N THR A 707 -18.79 -29.44 11.40
CA THR A 707 -19.72 -30.55 11.32
C THR A 707 -19.94 -30.97 9.86
N THR A 708 -19.52 -32.18 9.50
CA THR A 708 -19.53 -32.63 8.10
C THR A 708 -20.91 -33.10 7.61
N THR A 709 -21.74 -33.66 8.49
CA THR A 709 -23.07 -34.21 8.15
C THR A 709 -24.17 -33.16 8.03
N GLN A 710 -24.09 -32.12 8.86
CA GLN A 710 -25.04 -31.01 8.94
C GLN A 710 -24.27 -29.74 9.27
N PRO A 711 -23.56 -29.12 8.30
CA PRO A 711 -22.73 -27.94 8.58
C PRO A 711 -23.54 -26.66 8.76
N TRP A 712 -24.81 -26.64 8.38
CA TRP A 712 -25.71 -25.51 8.59
C TRP A 712 -26.71 -25.85 9.69
N THR A 713 -27.01 -24.90 10.58
CA THR A 713 -27.97 -25.10 11.66
C THR A 713 -29.10 -24.09 11.61
N ASN A 714 -30.24 -24.45 12.18
CA ASN A 714 -31.36 -23.54 12.37
C ASN A 714 -30.97 -22.47 13.40
N MET A 715 -31.53 -21.26 13.25
CA MET A 715 -31.38 -20.23 14.29
C MET A 715 -32.43 -20.40 15.39
N THR A 716 -33.67 -20.66 14.99
CA THR A 716 -34.79 -21.07 15.85
C THR A 716 -35.58 -22.17 15.13
N THR A 717 -36.62 -22.72 15.76
CA THR A 717 -37.52 -23.68 15.10
C THR A 717 -38.21 -23.09 13.86
N ASP A 718 -38.48 -21.79 13.86
CA ASP A 718 -39.19 -21.09 12.78
C ASP A 718 -38.25 -20.62 11.67
N TYR A 719 -36.95 -20.53 11.95
CA TYR A 719 -35.92 -20.08 11.01
C TYR A 719 -34.93 -21.20 10.69
N SER A 720 -35.39 -22.08 9.80
CA SER A 720 -34.67 -23.24 9.30
C SER A 720 -33.56 -22.85 8.31
N TRP A 721 -32.41 -23.55 8.35
CA TRP A 721 -31.30 -23.28 7.43
C TRP A 721 -31.68 -23.53 5.95
N GLN A 722 -32.64 -24.41 5.70
CA GLN A 722 -33.11 -24.74 4.35
C GLN A 722 -33.86 -23.59 3.66
N SER A 723 -34.40 -22.61 4.40
CA SER A 723 -35.04 -21.43 3.80
C SER A 723 -34.01 -20.38 3.35
N ALA A 724 -32.75 -20.53 3.75
CA ALA A 724 -31.67 -19.61 3.44
C ALA A 724 -30.94 -19.98 2.14
N ARG A 725 -30.21 -19.00 1.61
CA ARG A 725 -29.40 -19.08 0.39
C ARG A 725 -27.95 -19.40 0.75
N PHE A 726 -27.72 -20.57 1.33
CA PHE A 726 -26.41 -21.04 1.78
C PHE A 726 -25.79 -22.01 0.77
N PHE A 727 -24.58 -21.71 0.31
CA PHE A 727 -23.90 -22.52 -0.68
C PHE A 727 -22.40 -22.67 -0.39
N GLU A 728 -21.83 -23.75 -0.91
CA GLU A 728 -20.40 -24.01 -0.93
C GLU A 728 -19.90 -24.21 -2.36
N TYR A 729 -18.61 -23.97 -2.61
CA TYR A 729 -17.98 -24.26 -3.90
C TYR A 729 -16.48 -24.53 -3.74
N HIS A 730 -16.01 -25.70 -4.18
CA HIS A 730 -14.57 -26.02 -4.23
C HIS A 730 -13.83 -25.79 -2.88
N ASN A 731 -14.51 -26.06 -1.76
CA ASN A 731 -13.88 -26.07 -0.46
C ASN A 731 -13.08 -27.36 -0.25
N LEU A 732 -11.95 -27.26 0.45
CA LEU A 732 -11.04 -28.36 0.75
C LEU A 732 -10.87 -28.53 2.27
N GLY A 733 -10.15 -29.57 2.69
CA GLY A 733 -9.87 -29.84 4.10
C GLY A 733 -10.83 -30.83 4.75
N THR A 734 -10.54 -31.24 5.98
CA THR A 734 -11.26 -32.33 6.66
C THR A 734 -12.68 -31.95 7.09
N GLY A 735 -13.01 -30.66 7.16
CA GLY A 735 -14.37 -30.16 7.37
C GLY A 735 -15.18 -30.02 6.08
N ALA A 736 -14.55 -30.16 4.90
CA ALA A 736 -15.20 -30.07 3.60
C ALA A 736 -15.84 -31.41 3.21
N GLY A 737 -16.83 -31.35 2.32
CA GLY A 737 -17.55 -32.54 1.86
C GLY A 737 -18.79 -32.16 1.05
N VAL A 738 -19.41 -33.17 0.44
CA VAL A 738 -20.62 -33.00 -0.38
C VAL A 738 -21.67 -33.99 0.12
N ASN A 739 -22.86 -33.49 0.45
CA ASN A 739 -24.04 -34.28 0.81
C ASN A 739 -25.32 -33.44 0.65
N SER A 740 -26.49 -34.04 0.94
CA SER A 740 -27.80 -33.39 0.80
C SER A 740 -27.98 -32.14 1.67
N ASN A 741 -27.21 -32.01 2.74
CA ASN A 741 -27.24 -30.86 3.66
C ASN A 741 -26.16 -29.82 3.33
N ARG A 742 -25.50 -29.93 2.16
CA ARG A 742 -24.40 -29.05 1.72
C ARG A 742 -24.64 -28.57 0.29
N PRO A 743 -25.55 -27.61 0.06
CA PRO A 743 -25.83 -27.13 -1.28
C PRO A 743 -24.54 -26.64 -1.97
N GLN A 744 -24.21 -27.23 -3.12
CA GLN A 744 -23.04 -26.86 -3.90
C GLN A 744 -23.44 -25.96 -5.07
N LEU A 745 -22.62 -24.94 -5.35
CA LEU A 745 -22.70 -24.26 -6.63
C LEU A 745 -22.11 -25.14 -7.74
N THR A 746 -22.70 -25.10 -8.92
CA THR A 746 -22.06 -25.56 -10.16
C THR A 746 -21.00 -24.55 -10.62
N ASP A 747 -20.08 -24.96 -11.50
CA ASP A 747 -19.07 -24.04 -12.06
C ASP A 747 -19.69 -22.81 -12.74
N ALA A 748 -20.79 -23.00 -13.48
CA ALA A 748 -21.51 -21.91 -14.13
C ALA A 748 -22.12 -20.94 -13.10
N GLN A 749 -22.75 -21.46 -12.03
CA GLN A 749 -23.26 -20.63 -10.95
C GLN A 749 -22.12 -19.92 -10.21
N ALA A 750 -21.01 -20.61 -9.94
CA ALA A 750 -19.86 -20.04 -9.25
C ALA A 750 -19.27 -18.82 -10.00
N GLY A 751 -19.44 -18.71 -11.32
CA GLY A 751 -19.10 -17.51 -12.09
C GLY A 751 -19.84 -16.23 -11.64
N ASP A 752 -21.01 -16.37 -11.02
CA ASP A 752 -21.81 -15.26 -10.49
C ASP A 752 -21.52 -14.94 -9.01
N TYR A 753 -20.79 -15.79 -8.30
CA TYR A 753 -20.47 -15.63 -6.87
C TYR A 753 -18.99 -15.33 -6.65
N THR A 754 -18.43 -14.38 -7.43
CA THR A 754 -17.05 -13.91 -7.26
C THR A 754 -17.02 -12.63 -6.42
N ALA A 755 -15.87 -12.33 -5.81
CA ALA A 755 -15.66 -11.07 -5.11
C ALA A 755 -16.05 -9.88 -6.01
N SER A 756 -15.65 -9.90 -7.29
CA SER A 756 -15.91 -8.83 -8.24
C SER A 756 -17.40 -8.61 -8.45
N LYS A 757 -18.19 -9.69 -8.53
CA LYS A 757 -19.65 -9.61 -8.65
C LYS A 757 -20.32 -9.10 -7.38
N TYR A 758 -19.83 -9.48 -6.20
CA TYR A 758 -20.35 -9.00 -4.92
C TYR A 758 -20.12 -7.50 -4.73
N LEU A 759 -18.91 -7.02 -5.03
CA LEU A 759 -18.52 -5.64 -4.78
C LEU A 759 -18.86 -4.69 -5.94
N ALA A 760 -19.27 -5.22 -7.10
CA ALA A 760 -19.74 -4.41 -8.21
C ALA A 760 -20.92 -3.52 -7.78
N GLY A 761 -20.93 -2.32 -8.33
CA GLY A 761 -22.04 -1.37 -8.26
C GLY A 761 -22.10 -0.57 -9.55
N THR A 762 -23.05 0.36 -9.64
CA THR A 762 -23.16 1.28 -10.78
C THR A 762 -22.13 2.41 -10.73
N ASP A 763 -21.28 2.43 -9.70
CA ASP A 763 -20.36 3.51 -9.36
C ASP A 763 -18.88 3.20 -9.66
N GLY A 764 -18.60 2.07 -10.32
CA GLY A 764 -17.26 1.70 -10.74
C GLY A 764 -16.30 1.33 -9.60
N TRP A 765 -16.78 1.20 -8.36
CA TRP A 765 -15.92 0.79 -7.24
C TRP A 765 -15.43 -0.64 -7.43
N ASN A 766 -14.11 -0.80 -7.52
CA ASN A 766 -13.45 -2.09 -7.60
C ASN A 766 -12.26 -2.14 -6.64
N PRO A 767 -12.45 -2.65 -5.41
CA PRO A 767 -11.38 -2.78 -4.43
C PRO A 767 -10.64 -4.12 -4.55
N ILE A 768 -10.99 -4.96 -5.53
CA ILE A 768 -10.38 -6.27 -5.75
C ILE A 768 -9.26 -6.07 -6.73
N TRP A 769 -8.08 -5.97 -6.13
CA TRP A 769 -6.83 -5.80 -6.83
C TRP A 769 -6.08 -7.13 -6.85
#